data_AF-A0A6N6LEN8-F1
#
_entry.id   AF-A0A6N6LEN8-F1
#
_cell.length_a   1.000
_cell.length_b   1.000
_cell.length_c   1.000
_cell.angle_alpha   90.00
_cell.angle_beta   90.00
_cell.angle_gamma   90.00
#
_symmetry.space_group_name_H-M   'P 1'
#
loop_
_entity.id
_entity.type
_entity.pdbx_description
1 polymer ?
#
loop_
_entity_poly.entity_id
_entity_poly.type
_entity_poly.pdbx_seq_one_letter_code
_entity_poly.pdbx_strand_id
1 'polypeptide(L)'
;MQPDPANADNPVVVVGSGPAGLRVVQAIGRLDPARPVVWYGDEPWAPYNRIKLSSLLAGDTRWEALTAESPVREAVDTRFGCRIARIDRAAAEVIDAQGVRQSYGTLVLATGSRAHVPDIPGAKLPGVFTFRDLNDAQCLQARSVRSRVTVVIGGGLLGLEAARAVRRYNTRVIVIEHADRLMPRQLDAEGAAWLAKSVSEAGIEVRVSAAVKGIEGGREVSGVLLRTGEVIACDTVIVATGIRPNIELALRAGLPVGRGIKIDDATLTADPRIHAVGECAEHRGEVYGLIAPGLEQAAVAANRICGGEAVYEGSVAATRLKVMGCAVFSIGELDRQGAADTARATAFADPDGDGYRRVVVRQGRVVGAQAVGPWPEMSRVQEAVRSGRRVWPWQRLRFARIGQLWPDSDAGDLRFWPAEATVCNCTGVTRGQLEGALGRGCRSVEALCAETGAGSVCGSCRPLLSELSGADALPAVPGWRALAGVGAAALMLALAYLLFAIPFPDTAELAWRWDVIWRDSVWKQASGYTALGAMALLAVIGLRKRWPRLAALWDFAGWRVVHGVLGALLVAVMLLHTGGRFGDQLDRVMSVMAVAAILSGTVIALVVSRQQDLAPALVRRVQRSATWVHILTLWPLPVLLGVHILKTYYF
;
A
#
# COMPACT_ATOMS: atom_id res chain seq x y z
N MET A 1 -39.80 -7.70 27.96
CA MET A 1 -39.80 -9.13 28.35
C MET A 1 -38.48 -9.37 29.06
N GLN A 2 -38.50 -9.62 30.38
CA GLN A 2 -37.27 -10.00 31.09
C GLN A 2 -36.75 -11.35 30.52
N PRO A 3 -35.44 -11.55 30.39
CA PRO A 3 -34.89 -12.80 29.90
C PRO A 3 -35.31 -13.94 30.82
N ASP A 4 -35.79 -15.04 30.24
CA ASP A 4 -36.13 -16.27 30.95
C ASP A 4 -34.87 -16.78 31.69
N PRO A 5 -34.91 -16.96 33.02
CA PRO A 5 -33.76 -17.44 33.79
C PRO A 5 -33.25 -18.81 33.35
N ALA A 6 -34.05 -19.60 32.61
CA ALA A 6 -33.60 -20.86 32.00
C ALA A 6 -32.53 -20.67 30.90
N ASN A 7 -32.32 -19.44 30.43
CA ASN A 7 -31.44 -19.12 29.28
C ASN A 7 -30.14 -18.41 29.68
N ALA A 8 -29.87 -18.21 30.98
CA ALA A 8 -28.72 -17.44 31.47
C ALA A 8 -27.36 -18.13 31.22
N ASP A 9 -27.37 -19.46 31.14
CA ASP A 9 -26.17 -20.29 30.89
C ASP A 9 -25.90 -20.53 29.39
N ASN A 10 -26.82 -20.12 28.50
CA ASN A 10 -26.68 -20.37 27.07
C ASN A 10 -25.62 -19.45 26.42
N PRO A 11 -24.83 -19.98 25.48
CA PRO A 11 -23.69 -19.27 24.93
C PRO A 11 -24.10 -18.09 24.04
N VAL A 12 -23.14 -17.20 23.80
CA VAL A 12 -23.23 -16.28 22.67
C VAL A 12 -22.86 -17.05 21.41
N VAL A 13 -23.80 -17.13 20.46
CA VAL A 13 -23.56 -17.76 19.16
C VAL A 13 -23.23 -16.66 18.15
N VAL A 14 -22.09 -16.76 17.48
CA VAL A 14 -21.70 -15.85 16.39
C VAL A 14 -21.76 -16.60 15.07
N VAL A 15 -22.46 -16.05 14.08
CA VAL A 15 -22.61 -16.65 12.74
C VAL A 15 -21.90 -15.78 11.71
N GLY A 16 -20.76 -16.27 11.22
CA GLY A 16 -19.90 -15.60 10.24
C GLY A 16 -18.48 -15.44 10.77
N SER A 17 -17.51 -16.06 10.10
CA SER A 17 -16.07 -16.03 10.44
C SER A 17 -15.29 -14.89 9.76
N GLY A 18 -16.00 -13.94 9.16
CA GLY A 18 -15.39 -12.75 8.56
C GLY A 18 -14.86 -11.74 9.59
N PRO A 19 -14.30 -10.61 9.13
CA PRO A 19 -13.65 -9.64 10.00
C PRO A 19 -14.53 -9.06 11.11
N ALA A 20 -15.83 -8.84 10.83
CA ALA A 20 -16.78 -8.34 11.84
C ALA A 20 -17.05 -9.40 12.93
N GLY A 21 -17.28 -10.66 12.54
CA GLY A 21 -17.49 -11.75 13.50
C GLY A 21 -16.27 -12.01 14.36
N LEU A 22 -15.07 -12.04 13.75
CA LEU A 22 -13.81 -12.13 14.48
C LEU A 22 -13.67 -11.00 15.51
N ARG A 23 -14.01 -9.77 15.12
CA ARG A 23 -13.94 -8.61 16.01
C ARG A 23 -14.90 -8.73 17.20
N VAL A 24 -16.12 -9.24 16.99
CA VAL A 24 -17.08 -9.52 18.08
C VAL A 24 -16.48 -10.52 19.05
N VAL A 25 -16.01 -11.68 18.56
CA VAL A 25 -15.44 -12.75 19.39
C VAL A 25 -14.25 -12.24 20.21
N GLN A 26 -13.32 -11.51 19.57
CA GLN A 26 -12.18 -10.90 20.26
C GLN A 26 -12.58 -9.85 21.30
N ALA A 27 -13.63 -9.06 21.02
CA ALA A 27 -14.09 -8.02 21.94
C ALA A 27 -14.81 -8.61 23.15
N ILE A 28 -15.68 -9.61 22.96
CA ILE A 28 -16.29 -10.37 24.06
C ILE A 28 -15.20 -11.01 24.92
N GLY A 29 -14.24 -11.70 24.30
CA GLY A 29 -13.16 -12.36 25.04
C GLY A 29 -12.26 -11.44 25.87
N ARG A 30 -12.25 -10.12 25.58
CA ARG A 30 -11.59 -9.08 26.39
C ARG A 30 -12.50 -8.49 27.48
N LEU A 31 -13.78 -8.27 27.17
CA LEU A 31 -14.73 -7.61 28.07
C LEU A 31 -15.31 -8.56 29.11
N ASP A 32 -15.65 -9.78 28.71
CA ASP A 32 -16.19 -10.84 29.56
C ASP A 32 -15.46 -12.17 29.25
N PRO A 33 -14.27 -12.38 29.83
CA PRO A 33 -13.43 -13.54 29.54
C PRO A 33 -14.05 -14.90 29.86
N ALA A 34 -15.08 -14.95 30.70
CA ALA A 34 -15.75 -16.18 31.13
C ALA A 34 -16.98 -16.52 30.26
N ARG A 35 -17.41 -15.60 29.39
CA ARG A 35 -18.58 -15.79 28.53
C ARG A 35 -18.36 -16.97 27.57
N PRO A 36 -19.21 -18.02 27.59
CA PRO A 36 -19.14 -19.07 26.58
C PRO A 36 -19.55 -18.54 25.21
N VAL A 37 -18.72 -18.82 24.20
CA VAL A 37 -18.93 -18.40 22.80
C VAL A 37 -18.83 -19.60 21.87
N VAL A 38 -19.83 -19.77 21.01
CA VAL A 38 -19.80 -20.72 19.89
C VAL A 38 -19.77 -19.94 18.59
N TRP A 39 -18.78 -20.17 17.75
CA TRP A 39 -18.52 -19.38 16.56
C TRP A 39 -18.55 -20.21 15.29
N TYR A 40 -19.51 -19.90 14.41
CA TYR A 40 -19.71 -20.57 13.13
C TYR A 40 -19.11 -19.80 11.96
N GLY A 41 -18.54 -20.52 11.00
CA GLY A 41 -18.18 -20.03 9.67
C GLY A 41 -18.59 -21.02 8.59
N ASP A 42 -19.10 -20.54 7.45
CA ASP A 42 -19.46 -21.40 6.32
C ASP A 42 -18.25 -21.82 5.49
N GLU A 43 -17.21 -20.98 5.44
CA GLU A 43 -15.92 -21.32 4.86
C GLU A 43 -15.17 -22.36 5.73
N PRO A 44 -14.45 -23.32 5.13
CA PRO A 44 -13.71 -24.36 5.85
C PRO A 44 -12.40 -23.86 6.46
N TRP A 45 -12.19 -22.54 6.47
CA TRP A 45 -10.95 -21.91 6.87
C TRP A 45 -11.11 -21.20 8.20
N ALA A 46 -10.02 -21.21 8.98
CA ALA A 46 -9.89 -20.28 10.08
C ALA A 46 -10.02 -18.82 9.57
N PRO A 47 -10.51 -17.90 10.41
CA PRO A 47 -10.66 -16.49 10.06
C PRO A 47 -9.37 -15.91 9.51
N TYR A 48 -9.49 -15.18 8.40
CA TYR A 48 -8.36 -14.63 7.69
C TYR A 48 -8.64 -13.19 7.25
N ASN A 49 -7.57 -12.47 6.95
CA ASN A 49 -7.67 -11.08 6.53
C ASN A 49 -8.09 -10.95 5.06
N ARG A 50 -9.41 -10.83 4.84
CA ARG A 50 -10.02 -10.69 3.50
C ARG A 50 -9.49 -9.48 2.71
N ILE A 51 -9.07 -8.40 3.39
CA ILE A 51 -8.57 -7.17 2.76
C ILE A 51 -7.25 -7.45 2.04
N LYS A 52 -6.47 -8.43 2.49
CA LYS A 52 -5.20 -8.83 1.86
C LYS A 52 -5.36 -9.83 0.71
N LEU A 53 -6.59 -10.24 0.34
CA LEU A 53 -6.78 -11.18 -0.77
C LEU A 53 -6.27 -10.63 -2.11
N SER A 54 -6.40 -9.32 -2.37
CA SER A 54 -5.85 -8.72 -3.59
C SER A 54 -4.32 -8.73 -3.60
N SER A 55 -3.68 -8.56 -2.44
CA SER A 55 -2.24 -8.76 -2.27
C SER A 55 -1.83 -10.23 -2.43
N LEU A 56 -2.65 -11.18 -1.98
CA LEU A 56 -2.41 -12.61 -2.15
C LEU A 56 -2.53 -13.02 -3.62
N LEU A 57 -3.60 -12.58 -4.30
CA LEU A 57 -3.82 -12.81 -5.72
C LEU A 57 -2.72 -12.16 -6.56
N ALA A 58 -2.27 -10.97 -6.17
CA ALA A 58 -1.08 -10.40 -6.73
C ALA A 58 0.09 -11.33 -6.44
N GLY A 59 0.30 -11.84 -5.23
CA GLY A 59 1.50 -12.56 -4.84
C GLY A 59 2.52 -11.66 -4.15
N ASP A 60 2.01 -10.55 -3.59
CA ASP A 60 2.73 -9.61 -2.74
C ASP A 60 2.77 -10.13 -1.27
N THR A 61 1.95 -11.14 -0.95
CA THR A 61 1.89 -11.79 0.37
C THR A 61 1.59 -13.28 0.22
N ARG A 62 1.71 -14.03 1.32
CA ARG A 62 1.45 -15.48 1.38
C ARG A 62 0.26 -15.77 2.29
N TRP A 63 -0.33 -16.95 2.15
CA TRP A 63 -1.48 -17.40 2.94
C TRP A 63 -1.25 -17.27 4.44
N GLU A 64 -0.08 -17.67 4.93
CA GLU A 64 0.25 -17.65 6.36
C GLU A 64 0.16 -16.23 6.94
N ALA A 65 0.48 -15.21 6.14
CA ALA A 65 0.40 -13.81 6.56
C ALA A 65 -1.04 -13.25 6.60
N LEU A 66 -2.03 -13.99 6.09
CA LEU A 66 -3.46 -13.66 6.21
C LEU A 66 -4.06 -14.22 7.50
N THR A 67 -3.48 -15.29 8.05
CA THR A 67 -3.97 -16.00 9.25
C THR A 67 -3.12 -15.78 10.50
N ALA A 68 -1.89 -15.25 10.37
CA ALA A 68 -0.88 -15.17 11.44
C ALA A 68 -1.23 -14.31 12.68
N GLU A 69 -2.32 -13.52 12.68
CA GLU A 69 -2.60 -12.54 13.75
C GLU A 69 -4.06 -12.59 14.25
N SER A 70 -4.60 -13.79 14.51
CA SER A 70 -5.96 -13.93 15.07
C SER A 70 -5.98 -14.85 16.29
N PRO A 71 -5.44 -14.42 17.45
CA PRO A 71 -5.57 -15.19 18.69
C PRO A 71 -7.03 -15.13 19.13
N VAL A 72 -7.79 -16.13 18.71
CA VAL A 72 -9.06 -16.50 19.33
C VAL A 72 -8.66 -17.38 20.51
N ARG A 73 -9.15 -17.07 21.71
CA ARG A 73 -8.80 -17.83 22.92
C ARG A 73 -9.22 -19.29 22.75
N GLU A 74 -8.48 -20.22 23.34
CA GLU A 74 -8.80 -21.66 23.33
C GLU A 74 -10.21 -21.97 23.86
N ALA A 75 -10.78 -21.07 24.68
CA ALA A 75 -12.12 -21.22 25.27
C ALA A 75 -13.30 -20.95 24.30
N VAL A 76 -13.04 -20.60 23.03
CA VAL A 76 -14.10 -20.40 22.02
C VAL A 76 -14.33 -21.71 21.26
N ASP A 77 -15.56 -22.22 21.28
CA ASP A 77 -15.96 -23.36 20.43
C ASP A 77 -16.08 -22.87 18.97
N THR A 78 -15.18 -23.34 18.10
CA THR A 78 -15.12 -22.90 16.70
C THR A 78 -15.61 -23.99 15.75
N ARG A 79 -16.54 -23.62 14.85
CA ARG A 79 -17.20 -24.52 13.90
C ARG A 79 -17.08 -23.95 12.48
N PHE A 80 -15.96 -24.21 11.82
CA PHE A 80 -15.70 -23.79 10.44
C PHE A 80 -16.14 -24.87 9.44
N GLY A 81 -16.55 -24.46 8.23
CA GLY A 81 -17.23 -25.35 7.28
C GLY A 81 -18.68 -25.69 7.68
N CYS A 82 -19.20 -25.07 8.74
CA CYS A 82 -20.52 -25.34 9.30
C CYS A 82 -21.47 -24.18 8.96
N ARG A 83 -22.19 -24.31 7.84
CA ARG A 83 -23.18 -23.31 7.40
C ARG A 83 -24.44 -23.39 8.27
N ILE A 84 -24.81 -22.29 8.92
CA ILE A 84 -26.14 -22.15 9.55
C ILE A 84 -27.22 -22.04 8.47
N ALA A 85 -28.21 -22.93 8.52
CA ALA A 85 -29.29 -23.02 7.53
C ALA A 85 -30.60 -22.37 8.00
N ARG A 86 -30.87 -22.39 9.31
CA ARG A 86 -32.12 -21.87 9.90
C ARG A 86 -31.88 -21.29 11.30
N ILE A 87 -32.66 -20.27 11.67
CA ILE A 87 -32.78 -19.77 13.04
C ILE A 87 -34.19 -20.11 13.51
N ASP A 88 -34.32 -20.77 14.66
CA ASP A 88 -35.58 -20.93 15.38
C ASP A 88 -35.63 -19.95 16.54
N ARG A 89 -36.33 -18.83 16.34
CA ARG A 89 -36.42 -17.76 17.34
C ARG A 89 -37.28 -18.14 18.54
N ALA A 90 -38.25 -19.02 18.37
CA ALA A 90 -39.10 -19.44 19.47
C ALA A 90 -38.30 -20.31 20.44
N ALA A 91 -37.53 -21.27 19.91
CA ALA A 91 -36.65 -22.13 20.69
C ALA A 91 -35.31 -21.48 21.10
N ALA A 92 -34.97 -20.32 20.53
CA ALA A 92 -33.65 -19.69 20.65
C ALA A 92 -32.50 -20.62 20.19
N GLU A 93 -32.67 -21.24 19.02
CA GLU A 93 -31.70 -22.18 18.45
C GLU A 93 -31.27 -21.77 17.04
N VAL A 94 -30.02 -22.07 16.68
CA VAL A 94 -29.59 -22.13 15.28
C VAL A 94 -29.46 -23.59 14.85
N ILE A 95 -29.76 -23.84 13.58
CA ILE A 95 -29.70 -25.18 12.97
C ILE A 95 -28.74 -25.10 11.79
N ASP A 96 -27.71 -25.93 11.79
CA ASP A 96 -26.75 -26.01 10.69
C ASP A 96 -27.28 -26.82 9.50
N ALA A 97 -26.53 -26.83 8.40
CA ALA A 97 -26.89 -27.54 7.17
C ALA A 97 -26.93 -29.07 7.33
N GLN A 98 -26.35 -29.60 8.41
CA GLN A 98 -26.35 -31.01 8.77
C GLN A 98 -27.49 -31.36 9.73
N GLY A 99 -28.25 -30.36 10.20
CA GLY A 99 -29.38 -30.53 11.12
C GLY A 99 -28.99 -30.48 12.60
N VAL A 100 -27.74 -30.17 12.94
CA VAL A 100 -27.29 -30.00 14.32
C VAL A 100 -27.90 -28.72 14.88
N ARG A 101 -28.42 -28.82 16.10
CA ARG A 101 -29.06 -27.71 16.81
C ARG A 101 -28.11 -27.14 17.86
N GLN A 102 -28.12 -25.82 18.00
CA GLN A 102 -27.35 -25.10 19.00
C GLN A 102 -28.20 -23.99 19.60
N SER A 103 -28.52 -24.11 20.88
CA SER A 103 -29.20 -23.05 21.65
C SER A 103 -28.29 -21.84 21.88
N TYR A 104 -28.88 -20.66 21.98
CA TYR A 104 -28.18 -19.41 22.23
C TYR A 104 -28.88 -18.55 23.28
N GLY A 105 -28.09 -17.88 24.12
CA GLY A 105 -28.56 -16.77 24.96
C GLY A 105 -28.65 -15.49 24.14
N THR A 106 -27.62 -15.26 23.32
CA THR A 106 -27.53 -14.17 22.35
C THR A 106 -26.99 -14.69 21.03
N LEU A 107 -27.57 -14.25 19.91
CA LEU A 107 -27.13 -14.56 18.56
C LEU A 107 -26.56 -13.31 17.88
N VAL A 108 -25.42 -13.44 17.22
CA VAL A 108 -24.82 -12.37 16.42
C VAL A 108 -24.72 -12.81 14.97
N LEU A 109 -25.43 -12.11 14.09
CA LEU A 109 -25.37 -12.30 12.65
C LEU A 109 -24.26 -11.42 12.06
N ALA A 110 -23.14 -12.04 11.69
CA ALA A 110 -22.00 -11.41 11.03
C ALA A 110 -21.76 -12.03 9.64
N THR A 111 -22.86 -12.31 8.93
CA THR A 111 -22.89 -13.06 7.66
C THR A 111 -22.29 -12.30 6.47
N GLY A 112 -21.98 -11.02 6.64
CA GLY A 112 -21.35 -10.18 5.64
C GLY A 112 -22.14 -10.09 4.32
N SER A 113 -21.42 -10.09 3.21
CA SER A 113 -21.98 -10.01 1.86
C SER A 113 -21.28 -10.96 0.90
N ARG A 114 -21.96 -11.27 -0.21
CA ARG A 114 -21.46 -12.05 -1.35
C ARG A 114 -21.22 -11.15 -2.56
N ALA A 115 -20.39 -11.60 -3.50
CA ALA A 115 -20.21 -10.91 -4.77
C ALA A 115 -21.56 -10.74 -5.49
N HIS A 116 -21.82 -9.53 -6.00
CA HIS A 116 -22.95 -9.33 -6.88
C HIS A 116 -22.57 -9.77 -8.30
N VAL A 117 -23.23 -10.81 -8.78
CA VAL A 117 -23.22 -11.19 -10.20
C VAL A 117 -24.55 -10.71 -10.81
N PRO A 118 -24.53 -9.78 -11.79
CA PRO A 118 -25.75 -9.37 -12.50
C PRO A 118 -26.25 -10.52 -13.38
N ASP A 119 -27.52 -10.46 -13.76
CA ASP A 119 -28.12 -11.47 -14.64
C ASP A 119 -27.62 -11.28 -16.09
N ILE A 120 -26.42 -11.81 -16.35
CA ILE A 120 -25.74 -11.75 -17.64
C ILE A 120 -25.70 -13.19 -18.18
N PRO A 121 -26.28 -13.45 -19.37
CA PRO A 121 -26.14 -14.74 -20.02
C PRO A 121 -24.67 -15.17 -20.11
N GLY A 122 -24.37 -16.41 -19.72
CA GLY A 122 -22.99 -16.92 -19.71
C GLY A 122 -22.18 -16.64 -18.44
N ALA A 123 -22.73 -15.95 -17.42
CA ALA A 123 -22.04 -15.68 -16.15
C ALA A 123 -21.63 -16.92 -15.34
N LYS A 124 -22.11 -18.12 -15.71
CA LYS A 124 -21.77 -19.41 -15.09
C LYS A 124 -20.82 -20.26 -15.94
N LEU A 125 -20.33 -19.74 -17.08
CA LEU A 125 -19.40 -20.48 -17.94
C LEU A 125 -18.06 -20.72 -17.22
N PRO A 126 -17.40 -21.86 -17.47
CA PRO A 126 -16.02 -22.05 -17.06
C PRO A 126 -15.13 -20.92 -17.58
N GLY A 127 -14.28 -20.35 -16.71
CA GLY A 127 -13.46 -19.18 -17.01
C GLY A 127 -14.08 -17.85 -16.55
N VAL A 128 -15.31 -17.85 -16.05
CA VAL A 128 -15.92 -16.72 -15.34
C VAL A 128 -15.73 -16.90 -13.83
N PHE A 129 -15.21 -15.87 -13.17
CA PHE A 129 -14.89 -15.87 -11.75
C PHE A 129 -15.49 -14.67 -11.04
N THR A 130 -15.72 -14.82 -9.74
CA THR A 130 -15.89 -13.70 -8.80
C THR A 130 -14.58 -13.45 -8.07
N PHE A 131 -14.51 -12.36 -7.30
CA PHE A 131 -13.37 -12.10 -6.42
C PHE A 131 -13.83 -11.55 -5.08
N ARG A 132 -14.07 -12.43 -4.11
CA ARG A 132 -14.61 -12.06 -2.80
C ARG A 132 -14.01 -12.84 -1.65
N ASP A 133 -13.88 -14.15 -1.78
CA ASP A 133 -13.37 -15.04 -0.74
C ASP A 133 -12.05 -15.72 -1.12
N LEU A 134 -11.55 -16.59 -0.24
CA LEU A 134 -10.28 -17.26 -0.48
C LEU A 134 -10.37 -18.24 -1.65
N ASN A 135 -11.50 -18.93 -1.80
CA ASN A 135 -11.71 -19.87 -2.90
C ASN A 135 -11.65 -19.13 -4.25
N ASP A 136 -12.31 -17.99 -4.37
CA ASP A 136 -12.20 -17.10 -5.53
C ASP A 136 -10.73 -16.74 -5.82
N ALA A 137 -9.98 -16.33 -4.79
CA ALA A 137 -8.58 -15.94 -4.93
C ALA A 137 -7.70 -17.11 -5.41
N GLN A 138 -7.89 -18.31 -4.87
CA GLN A 138 -7.17 -19.52 -5.26
C GLN A 138 -7.51 -19.93 -6.70
N CYS A 139 -8.80 -19.92 -7.07
CA CYS A 139 -9.25 -20.21 -8.43
C CYS A 139 -8.67 -19.22 -9.44
N LEU A 140 -8.66 -17.93 -9.12
CA LEU A 140 -8.06 -16.89 -9.97
C LEU A 140 -6.55 -17.01 -10.05
N GLN A 141 -5.87 -17.33 -8.96
CA GLN A 141 -4.42 -17.56 -8.96
C GLN A 141 -4.06 -18.74 -9.87
N ALA A 142 -4.80 -19.85 -9.78
CA ALA A 142 -4.63 -21.01 -10.67
C ALA A 142 -4.92 -20.64 -12.14
N ARG A 143 -5.98 -19.86 -12.41
CA ARG A 143 -6.31 -19.39 -13.77
C ARG A 143 -5.23 -18.47 -14.34
N SER A 144 -4.65 -17.60 -13.50
CA SER A 144 -3.69 -16.57 -13.92
C SER A 144 -2.46 -17.12 -14.65
N VAL A 145 -2.08 -18.38 -14.39
CA VAL A 145 -0.94 -19.04 -15.03
C VAL A 145 -1.12 -19.22 -16.54
N ARG A 146 -2.37 -19.34 -17.01
CA ARG A 146 -2.71 -19.56 -18.43
C ARG A 146 -3.57 -18.45 -19.06
N SER A 147 -3.95 -17.44 -18.28
CA SER A 147 -4.77 -16.34 -18.80
C SER A 147 -3.97 -15.48 -19.76
N ARG A 148 -4.47 -15.30 -20.98
CA ARG A 148 -3.87 -14.40 -21.99
C ARG A 148 -4.62 -13.09 -22.04
N VAL A 149 -5.95 -13.13 -22.01
CA VAL A 149 -6.82 -11.95 -22.02
C VAL A 149 -7.87 -12.08 -20.93
N THR A 150 -7.78 -11.21 -19.92
CA THR A 150 -8.73 -11.10 -18.82
C THR A 150 -9.60 -9.87 -18.99
N VAL A 151 -10.92 -10.05 -18.96
CA VAL A 151 -11.89 -8.96 -18.85
C VAL A 151 -12.39 -8.86 -17.41
N VAL A 152 -12.30 -7.67 -16.82
CA VAL A 152 -12.86 -7.38 -15.50
C VAL A 152 -14.10 -6.52 -15.67
N ILE A 153 -15.26 -7.03 -15.25
CA ILE A 153 -16.54 -6.33 -15.29
C ILE A 153 -16.73 -5.59 -13.96
N GLY A 154 -16.58 -4.26 -14.00
CA GLY A 154 -16.68 -3.34 -12.87
C GLY A 154 -15.37 -2.58 -12.64
N GLY A 155 -15.40 -1.26 -12.78
CA GLY A 155 -14.31 -0.30 -12.56
C GLY A 155 -14.30 0.33 -11.16
N GLY A 156 -14.82 -0.39 -10.17
CA GLY A 156 -14.75 -0.02 -8.75
C GLY A 156 -13.47 -0.51 -8.06
N LEU A 157 -13.38 -0.31 -6.74
CA LEU A 157 -12.19 -0.67 -5.94
C LEU A 157 -11.71 -2.11 -6.21
N LEU A 158 -12.58 -3.08 -5.97
CA LEU A 158 -12.25 -4.50 -6.07
C LEU A 158 -11.89 -4.92 -7.48
N GLY A 159 -12.57 -4.36 -8.49
CA GLY A 159 -12.29 -4.63 -9.90
C GLY A 159 -10.91 -4.10 -10.31
N LEU A 160 -10.56 -2.89 -9.90
CA LEU A 160 -9.24 -2.32 -10.18
C LEU A 160 -8.13 -3.05 -9.43
N GLU A 161 -8.36 -3.50 -8.19
CA GLU A 161 -7.41 -4.34 -7.46
C GLU A 161 -7.22 -5.72 -8.10
N ALA A 162 -8.31 -6.36 -8.53
CA ALA A 162 -8.26 -7.63 -9.24
C ALA A 162 -7.53 -7.49 -10.59
N ALA A 163 -7.85 -6.43 -11.36
CA ALA A 163 -7.20 -6.13 -12.63
C ALA A 163 -5.68 -5.96 -12.47
N ARG A 164 -5.25 -5.24 -11.43
CA ARG A 164 -3.83 -5.14 -11.03
C ARG A 164 -3.24 -6.50 -10.71
N ALA A 165 -3.94 -7.29 -9.91
CA ALA A 165 -3.42 -8.56 -9.41
C ALA A 165 -3.19 -9.58 -10.53
N VAL A 166 -4.10 -9.62 -11.52
CA VAL A 166 -4.03 -10.54 -12.66
C VAL A 166 -3.21 -10.02 -13.84
N ARG A 167 -2.76 -8.76 -13.81
CA ARG A 167 -1.81 -8.19 -14.80
C ARG A 167 -0.39 -8.71 -14.57
N ARG A 168 -0.22 -10.03 -14.59
CA ARG A 168 1.07 -10.73 -14.52
C ARG A 168 1.25 -11.57 -15.78
N TYR A 169 2.46 -12.11 -16.01
CA TYR A 169 2.73 -13.07 -17.08
C TYR A 169 2.27 -12.67 -18.50
N ASN A 170 2.38 -11.39 -18.86
CA ASN A 170 1.92 -10.82 -20.14
C ASN A 170 0.41 -10.97 -20.41
N THR A 171 -0.43 -11.17 -19.38
CA THR A 171 -1.88 -11.12 -19.51
C THR A 171 -2.33 -9.71 -19.90
N ARG A 172 -3.06 -9.58 -21.01
CA ARG A 172 -3.78 -8.36 -21.38
C ARG A 172 -5.01 -8.25 -20.49
N VAL A 173 -5.17 -7.12 -19.80
CA VAL A 173 -6.31 -6.89 -18.89
C VAL A 173 -7.14 -5.72 -19.40
N ILE A 174 -8.46 -5.94 -19.48
CA ILE A 174 -9.44 -4.94 -19.92
C ILE A 174 -10.46 -4.76 -18.80
N VAL A 175 -10.59 -3.55 -18.27
CA VAL A 175 -11.61 -3.20 -17.29
C VAL A 175 -12.78 -2.56 -18.02
N ILE A 176 -13.97 -3.12 -17.84
CA ILE A 176 -15.23 -2.61 -18.39
C ILE A 176 -16.03 -1.99 -17.25
N GLU A 177 -16.42 -0.73 -17.42
CA GLU A 177 -17.24 0.02 -16.49
C GLU A 177 -18.48 0.54 -17.21
N HIS A 178 -19.65 0.25 -16.65
CA HIS A 178 -20.94 0.67 -17.21
C HIS A 178 -21.18 2.18 -17.06
N ALA A 179 -20.65 2.77 -15.98
CA ALA A 179 -20.70 4.21 -15.77
C ALA A 179 -19.74 4.94 -16.73
N ASP A 180 -19.93 6.24 -16.87
CA ASP A 180 -19.10 7.13 -17.69
C ASP A 180 -17.66 7.30 -17.16
N ARG A 181 -17.36 6.78 -15.98
CA ARG A 181 -16.08 6.95 -15.28
C ARG A 181 -15.77 5.82 -14.31
N LEU A 182 -14.49 5.65 -13.99
CA LEU A 182 -14.03 4.74 -12.93
C LEU A 182 -14.42 5.24 -11.54
N MET A 183 -14.67 4.32 -10.61
CA MET A 183 -15.04 4.60 -9.22
C MET A 183 -16.13 5.69 -9.09
N PRO A 184 -17.28 5.57 -9.78
CA PRO A 184 -18.27 6.65 -9.90
C PRO A 184 -18.92 7.08 -8.58
N ARG A 185 -18.79 6.24 -7.52
CA ARG A 185 -19.26 6.56 -6.17
C ARG A 185 -18.24 7.35 -5.34
N GLN A 186 -16.98 7.35 -5.75
CA GLN A 186 -15.86 7.91 -4.97
C GLN A 186 -15.14 9.07 -5.67
N LEU A 187 -15.28 9.20 -6.98
CA LEU A 187 -14.59 10.20 -7.79
C LEU A 187 -15.57 10.95 -8.69
N ASP A 188 -15.33 12.25 -8.81
CA ASP A 188 -15.85 13.06 -9.91
C ASP A 188 -15.16 12.74 -11.25
N ALA A 189 -15.63 13.40 -12.32
CA ALA A 189 -15.14 13.18 -13.67
C ALA A 189 -13.63 13.45 -13.82
N GLU A 190 -13.13 14.53 -13.20
CA GLU A 190 -11.72 14.90 -13.31
C GLU A 190 -10.83 13.92 -12.56
N GLY A 191 -11.12 13.61 -11.29
CA GLY A 191 -10.40 12.61 -10.53
C GLY A 191 -10.42 11.23 -11.19
N ALA A 192 -11.55 10.83 -11.76
CA ALA A 192 -11.65 9.57 -12.48
C ALA A 192 -10.82 9.55 -13.79
N ALA A 193 -10.69 10.69 -14.49
CA ALA A 193 -9.81 10.81 -15.65
C ALA A 193 -8.33 10.64 -15.27
N TRP A 194 -7.91 11.25 -14.16
CA TRP A 194 -6.56 11.03 -13.59
C TRP A 194 -6.32 9.56 -13.26
N LEU A 195 -7.29 8.91 -12.61
CA LEU A 195 -7.19 7.48 -12.29
C LEU A 195 -7.13 6.62 -13.56
N ALA A 196 -7.97 6.90 -14.56
CA ALA A 196 -7.99 6.17 -15.82
C ALA A 196 -6.65 6.28 -16.56
N LYS A 197 -6.03 7.47 -16.55
CA LYS A 197 -4.67 7.68 -17.08
C LYS A 197 -3.66 6.80 -16.34
N SER A 198 -3.60 6.85 -15.01
CA SER A 198 -2.68 6.02 -14.23
C SER A 198 -2.88 4.52 -14.43
N VAL A 199 -4.14 4.06 -14.55
CA VAL A 199 -4.47 2.66 -14.82
C VAL A 199 -4.02 2.24 -16.23
N SER A 200 -4.19 3.13 -17.21
CA SER A 200 -3.75 2.90 -18.60
C SER A 200 -2.23 2.86 -18.73
N GLU A 201 -1.52 3.77 -18.06
CA GLU A 201 -0.05 3.77 -17.97
C GLU A 201 0.49 2.52 -17.26
N ALA A 202 -0.29 1.95 -16.35
CA ALA A 202 0.00 0.65 -15.73
C ALA A 202 -0.32 -0.55 -16.65
N GLY A 203 -0.69 -0.32 -17.92
CA GLY A 203 -0.91 -1.37 -18.92
C GLY A 203 -2.24 -2.12 -18.80
N ILE A 204 -3.26 -1.49 -18.20
CA ILE A 204 -4.62 -2.00 -18.13
C ILE A 204 -5.50 -1.15 -19.04
N GLU A 205 -6.19 -1.80 -19.99
CA GLU A 205 -7.13 -1.10 -20.87
C GLU A 205 -8.41 -0.78 -20.11
N VAL A 206 -8.91 0.45 -20.24
CA VAL A 206 -10.14 0.90 -19.56
C VAL A 206 -11.19 1.24 -20.61
N ARG A 207 -12.37 0.64 -20.47
CA ARG A 207 -13.57 0.91 -21.29
C ARG A 207 -14.70 1.37 -20.37
N VAL A 208 -14.92 2.67 -20.30
CA VAL A 208 -16.08 3.28 -19.60
C VAL A 208 -17.27 3.40 -20.55
N SER A 209 -18.46 3.70 -20.00
CA SER A 209 -19.72 3.75 -20.75
C SER A 209 -20.02 2.45 -21.52
N ALA A 210 -19.45 1.33 -21.06
CA ALA A 210 -19.49 0.05 -21.75
C ALA A 210 -20.33 -0.93 -20.93
N ALA A 211 -21.52 -1.23 -21.44
CA ALA A 211 -22.43 -2.18 -20.79
C ALA A 211 -22.30 -3.57 -21.41
N VAL A 212 -22.10 -4.58 -20.57
CA VAL A 212 -22.06 -5.99 -20.97
C VAL A 212 -23.48 -6.49 -21.23
N LYS A 213 -23.69 -7.12 -22.39
CA LYS A 213 -24.94 -7.79 -22.79
C LYS A 213 -24.91 -9.28 -22.47
N GLY A 214 -23.76 -9.93 -22.65
CA GLY A 214 -23.58 -11.37 -22.46
C GLY A 214 -22.11 -11.76 -22.39
N ILE A 215 -21.85 -12.94 -21.86
CA ILE A 215 -20.55 -13.61 -21.90
C ILE A 215 -20.70 -14.79 -22.86
N GLU A 216 -19.88 -14.79 -23.91
CA GLU A 216 -19.93 -15.78 -24.97
C GLU A 216 -18.97 -16.93 -24.69
N GLY A 217 -19.38 -18.13 -25.07
CA GLY A 217 -18.58 -19.34 -24.92
C GLY A 217 -19.40 -20.61 -25.10
N GLY A 218 -18.70 -21.70 -25.40
CA GLY A 218 -19.27 -23.05 -25.48
C GLY A 218 -18.94 -23.83 -24.21
N ARG A 219 -17.79 -24.52 -24.22
CA ARG A 219 -17.28 -25.26 -23.03
C ARG A 219 -16.62 -24.34 -22.00
N GLU A 220 -16.05 -23.23 -22.45
CA GLU A 220 -15.47 -22.18 -21.62
C GLU A 220 -15.68 -20.82 -22.30
N VAL A 221 -15.43 -19.75 -21.56
CA VAL A 221 -15.55 -18.37 -22.07
C VAL A 221 -14.59 -18.13 -23.24
N SER A 222 -15.10 -17.46 -24.27
CA SER A 222 -14.35 -17.02 -25.45
C SER A 222 -14.48 -15.53 -25.73
N GLY A 223 -15.44 -14.84 -25.10
CA GLY A 223 -15.61 -13.41 -25.28
C GLY A 223 -16.65 -12.77 -24.37
N VAL A 224 -16.67 -11.43 -24.36
CA VAL A 224 -17.69 -10.62 -23.71
C VAL A 224 -18.38 -9.77 -24.78
N LEU A 225 -19.68 -9.97 -24.94
CA LEU A 225 -20.53 -9.21 -25.85
C LEU A 225 -21.02 -7.93 -25.16
N LEU A 226 -20.69 -6.78 -25.74
CA LEU A 226 -21.19 -5.48 -25.31
C LEU A 226 -22.59 -5.21 -25.88
N ARG A 227 -23.32 -4.29 -25.25
CA ARG A 227 -24.63 -3.82 -25.75
C ARG A 227 -24.54 -3.13 -27.11
N THR A 228 -23.37 -2.61 -27.48
CA THR A 228 -23.09 -2.02 -28.80
C THR A 228 -23.03 -3.08 -29.91
N GLY A 229 -22.92 -4.37 -29.57
CA GLY A 229 -22.66 -5.46 -30.51
C GLY A 229 -21.18 -5.82 -30.68
N GLU A 230 -20.26 -5.04 -30.11
CA GLU A 230 -18.83 -5.38 -30.08
C GLU A 230 -18.59 -6.62 -29.21
N VAL A 231 -17.76 -7.55 -29.69
CA VAL A 231 -17.31 -8.72 -28.93
C VAL A 231 -15.85 -8.52 -28.56
N ILE A 232 -15.56 -8.51 -27.26
CA ILE A 232 -14.20 -8.50 -26.73
C ILE A 232 -13.77 -9.95 -26.50
N ALA A 233 -12.93 -10.47 -27.39
CA ALA A 233 -12.37 -11.81 -27.25
C ALA A 233 -11.53 -11.92 -25.96
N CYS A 234 -11.86 -12.90 -25.12
CA CYS A 234 -11.16 -13.14 -23.87
C CYS A 234 -11.31 -14.59 -23.40
N ASP A 235 -10.38 -15.03 -22.57
CA ASP A 235 -10.38 -16.40 -22.02
C ASP A 235 -10.69 -16.43 -20.53
N THR A 236 -10.71 -15.27 -19.87
CA THR A 236 -10.97 -15.13 -18.44
C THR A 236 -11.84 -13.91 -18.19
N VAL A 237 -12.89 -14.07 -17.37
CA VAL A 237 -13.75 -12.96 -16.94
C VAL A 237 -13.78 -12.89 -15.41
N ILE A 238 -13.64 -11.69 -14.85
CA ILE A 238 -13.79 -11.43 -13.42
C ILE A 238 -14.98 -10.50 -13.22
N VAL A 239 -15.99 -10.94 -12.49
CA VAL A 239 -17.18 -10.14 -12.17
C VAL A 239 -16.97 -9.44 -10.83
N ALA A 240 -16.81 -8.12 -10.88
CA ALA A 240 -16.55 -7.25 -9.73
C ALA A 240 -17.57 -6.08 -9.64
N THR A 241 -18.86 -6.38 -9.83
CA THR A 241 -19.94 -5.38 -9.94
C THR A 241 -20.56 -4.96 -8.59
N GLY A 242 -19.82 -5.14 -7.50
CA GLY A 242 -20.25 -4.83 -6.13
C GLY A 242 -20.61 -6.07 -5.32
N ILE A 243 -21.30 -5.85 -4.20
CA ILE A 243 -21.65 -6.88 -3.22
C ILE A 243 -23.13 -6.82 -2.87
N ARG A 244 -23.66 -7.95 -2.39
CA ARG A 244 -25.03 -8.05 -1.84
C ARG A 244 -24.99 -8.60 -0.40
N PRO A 245 -25.57 -7.89 0.57
CA PRO A 245 -25.70 -8.37 1.94
C PRO A 245 -26.37 -9.75 2.03
N ASN A 246 -25.86 -10.62 2.89
CA ASN A 246 -26.40 -11.95 3.12
C ASN A 246 -27.52 -11.89 4.17
N ILE A 247 -28.74 -11.60 3.69
CA ILE A 247 -29.94 -11.37 4.52
C ILE A 247 -30.86 -12.60 4.63
N GLU A 248 -30.61 -13.64 3.84
CA GLU A 248 -31.55 -14.75 3.64
C GLU A 248 -31.85 -15.50 4.94
N LEU A 249 -30.86 -15.64 5.83
CA LEU A 249 -31.02 -16.30 7.12
C LEU A 249 -31.97 -15.50 8.03
N ALA A 250 -31.79 -14.18 8.11
CA ALA A 250 -32.63 -13.29 8.90
C ALA A 250 -34.05 -13.20 8.34
N LEU A 251 -34.19 -13.11 7.01
CA LEU A 251 -35.47 -13.07 6.32
C LEU A 251 -36.31 -14.32 6.62
N ARG A 252 -35.71 -15.52 6.51
CA ARG A 252 -36.40 -16.79 6.84
C ARG A 252 -36.74 -16.91 8.32
N ALA A 253 -35.99 -16.24 9.19
CA ALA A 253 -36.28 -16.13 10.62
C ALA A 253 -37.36 -15.07 10.95
N GLY A 254 -37.94 -14.41 9.93
CA GLY A 254 -38.96 -13.38 10.14
C GLY A 254 -38.42 -12.10 10.79
N LEU A 255 -37.13 -11.81 10.65
CA LEU A 255 -36.55 -10.53 11.06
C LEU A 255 -36.75 -9.48 9.96
N PRO A 256 -36.99 -8.20 10.31
CA PRO A 256 -37.08 -7.15 9.32
C PRO A 256 -35.78 -6.99 8.53
N VAL A 257 -35.89 -7.01 7.20
CA VAL A 257 -34.79 -6.78 6.28
C VAL A 257 -35.17 -5.70 5.26
N GLY A 258 -34.17 -4.98 4.77
CA GLY A 258 -34.28 -4.06 3.65
C GLY A 258 -33.18 -4.35 2.63
N ARG A 259 -32.25 -3.41 2.46
CA ARG A 259 -30.97 -3.65 1.79
C ARG A 259 -30.07 -4.57 2.63
N GLY A 260 -30.20 -4.52 3.96
CA GLY A 260 -29.54 -5.39 4.94
C GLY A 260 -30.49 -5.84 6.05
N ILE A 261 -29.95 -6.49 7.08
CA ILE A 261 -30.68 -6.85 8.31
C ILE A 261 -30.85 -5.59 9.14
N LYS A 262 -32.08 -5.16 9.40
CA LYS A 262 -32.33 -3.89 10.09
C LYS A 262 -31.88 -3.98 11.55
N ILE A 263 -31.07 -3.01 11.95
CA ILE A 263 -30.58 -2.87 13.31
C ILE A 263 -30.83 -1.47 13.88
N ASP A 264 -30.96 -1.39 15.20
CA ASP A 264 -30.96 -0.15 15.95
C ASP A 264 -29.53 0.34 16.27
N ASP A 265 -29.42 1.42 17.05
CA ASP A 265 -28.14 1.99 17.44
C ASP A 265 -27.38 1.11 18.46
N ALA A 266 -28.05 0.14 19.09
CA ALA A 266 -27.42 -0.88 19.93
C ALA A 266 -27.00 -2.12 19.13
N THR A 267 -27.12 -2.10 17.79
CA THR A 267 -26.89 -3.20 16.85
C THR A 267 -27.89 -4.37 16.97
N LEU A 268 -28.98 -4.18 17.71
CA LEU A 268 -30.04 -5.17 17.90
C LEU A 268 -30.98 -5.18 16.70
N THR A 269 -31.44 -6.37 16.34
CA THR A 269 -32.55 -6.55 15.41
C THR A 269 -33.89 -6.39 16.14
N ALA A 270 -35.02 -6.64 15.46
CA ALA A 270 -36.33 -6.67 16.11
C ALA A 270 -36.49 -7.76 17.18
N ASP A 271 -35.61 -8.76 17.22
CA ASP A 271 -35.51 -9.70 18.34
C ASP A 271 -34.41 -9.23 19.29
N PRO A 272 -34.70 -8.98 20.58
CA PRO A 272 -33.74 -8.42 21.53
C PRO A 272 -32.60 -9.39 21.88
N ARG A 273 -32.67 -10.65 21.45
CA ARG A 273 -31.59 -11.63 21.61
C ARG A 273 -30.68 -11.72 20.39
N ILE A 274 -30.96 -10.97 19.32
CA ILE A 274 -30.25 -11.11 18.04
C ILE A 274 -29.66 -9.76 17.63
N HIS A 275 -28.34 -9.72 17.51
CA HIS A 275 -27.59 -8.63 16.90
C HIS A 275 -27.26 -8.92 15.44
N ALA A 276 -27.03 -7.88 14.64
CA ALA A 276 -26.38 -8.01 13.34
C ALA A 276 -25.27 -6.97 13.16
N VAL A 277 -24.14 -7.36 12.56
CA VAL A 277 -22.96 -6.50 12.40
C VAL A 277 -22.27 -6.71 11.05
N GLY A 278 -21.51 -5.71 10.61
CA GLY A 278 -20.77 -5.73 9.36
C GLY A 278 -21.66 -5.46 8.14
N GLU A 279 -21.21 -5.90 6.97
CA GLU A 279 -21.87 -5.60 5.69
C GLU A 279 -23.29 -6.21 5.55
N CYS A 280 -23.67 -7.14 6.44
CA CYS A 280 -25.03 -7.68 6.46
C CYS A 280 -26.03 -6.75 7.14
N ALA A 281 -25.58 -5.81 7.97
CA ALA A 281 -26.41 -4.95 8.79
C ALA A 281 -26.82 -3.67 8.05
N GLU A 282 -28.08 -3.26 8.25
CA GLU A 282 -28.64 -1.99 7.80
C GLU A 282 -28.96 -1.12 9.01
N HIS A 283 -28.24 -0.01 9.15
CA HIS A 283 -28.42 0.95 10.23
C HIS A 283 -28.97 2.25 9.66
N ARG A 284 -30.15 2.68 10.14
CA ARG A 284 -30.83 3.91 9.69
C ARG A 284 -30.97 4.02 8.15
N GLY A 285 -31.21 2.89 7.48
CA GLY A 285 -31.38 2.80 6.02
C GLY A 285 -30.08 2.65 5.22
N GLU A 286 -28.92 2.69 5.89
CA GLU A 286 -27.61 2.60 5.26
C GLU A 286 -26.95 1.23 5.46
N VAL A 287 -26.28 0.74 4.42
CA VAL A 287 -25.46 -0.48 4.47
C VAL A 287 -24.04 -0.12 4.01
N TYR A 288 -23.06 -0.50 4.82
CA TYR A 288 -21.66 -0.20 4.55
C TYR A 288 -20.95 -1.38 3.89
N GLY A 289 -20.31 -1.15 2.75
CA GLY A 289 -19.40 -2.10 2.08
C GLY A 289 -17.93 -1.86 2.42
N LEU A 290 -17.65 -1.51 3.68
CA LEU A 290 -16.31 -1.13 4.16
C LEU A 290 -16.01 -1.82 5.50
N ILE A 291 -14.72 -2.04 5.75
CA ILE A 291 -14.27 -2.75 6.96
C ILE A 291 -14.49 -1.93 8.25
N ALA A 292 -14.16 -0.63 8.23
CA ALA A 292 -14.19 0.20 9.45
C ALA A 292 -15.60 0.27 10.10
N PRO A 293 -16.69 0.53 9.35
CA PRO A 293 -18.04 0.48 9.92
C PRO A 293 -18.39 -0.86 10.55
N GLY A 294 -17.98 -1.97 9.93
CA GLY A 294 -18.21 -3.31 10.49
C GLY A 294 -17.45 -3.58 11.79
N LEU A 295 -16.23 -3.04 11.93
CA LEU A 295 -15.46 -3.15 13.18
C LEU A 295 -16.02 -2.26 14.30
N GLU A 296 -16.55 -1.08 13.94
CA GLU A 296 -17.27 -0.18 14.86
C GLU A 296 -18.55 -0.84 15.38
N GLN A 297 -19.39 -1.37 14.49
CA GLN A 297 -20.59 -2.13 14.86
C GLN A 297 -20.26 -3.34 15.73
N ALA A 298 -19.21 -4.10 15.40
CA ALA A 298 -18.77 -5.24 16.20
C ALA A 298 -18.33 -4.84 17.62
N ALA A 299 -17.70 -3.67 17.78
CA ALA A 299 -17.32 -3.16 19.09
C ALA A 299 -18.55 -2.78 19.93
N VAL A 300 -19.55 -2.12 19.32
CA VAL A 300 -20.83 -1.79 19.98
C VAL A 300 -21.58 -3.05 20.38
N ALA A 301 -21.74 -4.02 19.47
CA ALA A 301 -22.40 -5.29 19.76
C ALA A 301 -21.74 -6.01 20.93
N ALA A 302 -20.43 -6.17 20.93
CA ALA A 302 -19.71 -6.82 22.03
C ALA A 302 -19.89 -6.08 23.36
N ASN A 303 -19.85 -4.74 23.36
CA ASN A 303 -20.11 -3.95 24.56
C ASN A 303 -21.53 -4.18 25.10
N ARG A 304 -22.54 -4.15 24.24
CA ARG A 304 -23.95 -4.38 24.61
C ARG A 304 -24.20 -5.80 25.13
N ILE A 305 -23.61 -6.80 24.48
CA ILE A 305 -23.66 -8.21 24.92
C ILE A 305 -23.06 -8.37 26.33
N CYS A 306 -22.01 -7.61 26.65
CA CYS A 306 -21.35 -7.66 27.96
C CYS A 306 -21.97 -6.66 28.98
N GLY A 307 -23.18 -6.14 28.73
CA GLY A 307 -23.93 -5.30 29.68
C GLY A 307 -23.60 -3.81 29.66
N GLY A 308 -22.86 -3.33 28.65
CA GLY A 308 -22.56 -1.91 28.48
C GLY A 308 -23.65 -1.11 27.75
N GLU A 309 -23.38 0.18 27.54
CA GLU A 309 -24.33 1.15 26.97
C GLU A 309 -23.82 1.82 25.68
N ALA A 310 -22.84 1.23 24.98
CA ALA A 310 -22.33 1.80 23.74
C ALA A 310 -23.40 1.89 22.65
N VAL A 311 -23.27 2.92 21.81
CA VAL A 311 -24.22 3.26 20.75
C VAL A 311 -23.47 3.46 19.43
N TYR A 312 -24.03 2.95 18.33
CA TYR A 312 -23.54 3.15 16.98
C TYR A 312 -24.30 4.29 16.30
N GLU A 313 -23.60 5.39 16.01
CA GLU A 313 -24.21 6.60 15.44
C GLU A 313 -24.23 6.63 13.90
N GLY A 314 -23.63 5.61 13.28
CA GLY A 314 -23.33 5.58 11.84
C GLY A 314 -21.88 5.99 11.55
N SER A 315 -21.34 5.53 10.41
CA SER A 315 -19.96 5.79 10.03
C SER A 315 -19.85 6.76 8.84
N VAL A 316 -18.83 7.62 8.86
CA VAL A 316 -18.42 8.39 7.68
C VAL A 316 -17.57 7.49 6.78
N ALA A 317 -18.12 7.09 5.63
CA ALA A 317 -17.44 6.23 4.67
C ALA A 317 -16.18 6.91 4.13
N ALA A 318 -15.01 6.42 4.56
CA ALA A 318 -13.70 6.86 4.10
C ALA A 318 -13.06 5.72 3.30
N THR A 319 -12.81 5.98 2.02
CA THR A 319 -12.20 5.02 1.10
C THR A 319 -10.77 5.44 0.84
N ARG A 320 -9.84 4.50 1.03
CA ARG A 320 -8.43 4.62 0.63
C ARG A 320 -8.08 3.39 -0.20
N LEU A 321 -7.57 3.64 -1.39
CA LEU A 321 -7.20 2.61 -2.35
C LEU A 321 -5.79 2.90 -2.85
N LYS A 322 -4.94 1.87 -2.92
CA LYS A 322 -3.62 1.99 -3.54
C LYS A 322 -3.55 1.03 -4.73
N VAL A 323 -3.92 1.53 -5.91
CA VAL A 323 -3.86 0.76 -7.15
C VAL A 323 -2.68 1.22 -7.97
N MET A 324 -1.78 0.28 -8.30
CA MET A 324 -0.69 0.47 -9.27
C MET A 324 0.21 1.70 -9.02
N GLY A 325 0.48 2.00 -7.75
CA GLY A 325 1.29 3.17 -7.37
C GLY A 325 0.51 4.48 -7.29
N CYS A 326 -0.74 4.51 -7.73
CA CYS A 326 -1.66 5.61 -7.57
C CYS A 326 -2.46 5.47 -6.26
N ALA A 327 -2.39 6.48 -5.39
CA ALA A 327 -3.19 6.56 -4.18
C ALA A 327 -4.51 7.26 -4.50
N VAL A 328 -5.63 6.61 -4.22
CA VAL A 328 -6.97 7.20 -4.33
C VAL A 328 -7.54 7.36 -2.93
N PHE A 329 -8.10 8.54 -2.68
CA PHE A 329 -8.75 8.89 -1.42
C PHE A 329 -10.11 9.52 -1.70
N SER A 330 -11.09 9.17 -0.88
CA SER A 330 -12.44 9.70 -0.97
C SER A 330 -13.10 9.62 0.41
N ILE A 331 -13.72 10.71 0.85
CA ILE A 331 -14.47 10.76 2.11
C ILE A 331 -15.61 11.78 2.02
N GLY A 332 -16.72 11.47 2.69
CA GLY A 332 -17.80 12.42 2.91
C GLY A 332 -18.58 12.75 1.64
N GLU A 333 -19.17 13.95 1.62
CA GLU A 333 -20.03 14.41 0.53
C GLU A 333 -19.19 14.92 -0.66
N LEU A 334 -19.29 14.25 -1.82
CA LEU A 334 -18.53 14.63 -3.03
C LEU A 334 -19.39 15.28 -4.12
N ASP A 335 -20.67 14.89 -4.23
CA ASP A 335 -21.51 15.28 -5.37
C ASP A 335 -23.00 15.31 -5.01
N ARG A 336 -23.40 16.17 -4.06
CA ARG A 336 -24.82 16.56 -3.93
C ARG A 336 -25.02 17.85 -4.71
N GLN A 337 -25.60 17.75 -5.89
CA GLN A 337 -26.12 18.89 -6.63
C GLN A 337 -27.61 19.01 -6.34
N GLY A 338 -27.96 19.86 -5.39
CA GLY A 338 -29.34 20.25 -5.10
C GLY A 338 -29.47 21.77 -5.13
N ALA A 339 -30.60 22.29 -5.62
CA ALA A 339 -30.84 23.72 -5.83
C ALA A 339 -30.79 24.61 -4.57
N ALA A 340 -30.63 24.02 -3.37
CA ALA A 340 -30.50 24.70 -2.08
C ALA A 340 -29.13 24.47 -1.40
N ASP A 341 -28.12 23.94 -2.11
CA ASP A 341 -26.85 23.57 -1.50
C ASP A 341 -25.88 24.76 -1.37
N THR A 342 -25.47 25.07 -0.14
CA THR A 342 -24.43 26.07 0.16
C THR A 342 -23.01 25.48 0.08
N ALA A 343 -22.90 24.20 -0.30
CA ALA A 343 -21.62 23.55 -0.54
C ALA A 343 -20.88 24.19 -1.72
N ARG A 344 -19.62 24.53 -1.50
CA ARG A 344 -18.67 24.98 -2.52
C ARG A 344 -17.54 23.99 -2.60
N ALA A 345 -17.36 23.40 -3.78
CA ALA A 345 -16.17 22.61 -4.06
C ALA A 345 -15.01 23.51 -4.47
N THR A 346 -13.80 23.10 -4.13
CA THR A 346 -12.56 23.70 -4.61
C THR A 346 -11.64 22.56 -5.01
N ALA A 347 -11.16 22.61 -6.25
CA ALA A 347 -10.28 21.60 -6.82
C ALA A 347 -8.89 22.18 -7.04
N PHE A 348 -7.90 21.30 -7.05
CA PHE A 348 -6.51 21.56 -7.39
C PHE A 348 -6.01 20.38 -8.23
N ALA A 349 -5.57 20.69 -9.43
CA ALA A 349 -4.83 19.77 -10.28
C ALA A 349 -3.36 20.19 -10.23
N ASP A 350 -2.47 19.23 -9.96
CA ASP A 350 -1.04 19.50 -9.90
C ASP A 350 -0.50 19.84 -11.31
N PRO A 351 0.14 21.00 -11.51
CA PRO A 351 0.68 21.38 -12.81
C PRO A 351 1.72 20.39 -13.35
N ASP A 352 2.46 19.71 -12.47
CA ASP A 352 3.55 18.80 -12.85
C ASP A 352 3.05 17.40 -13.22
N GLY A 353 1.74 17.14 -13.13
CA GLY A 353 1.18 15.82 -13.45
C GLY A 353 1.09 14.87 -12.25
N ASP A 354 1.37 15.35 -11.04
CA ASP A 354 1.54 14.49 -9.86
C ASP A 354 0.21 14.12 -9.17
N GLY A 355 -0.91 14.77 -9.50
CA GLY A 355 -2.22 14.33 -9.02
C GLY A 355 -3.34 15.35 -9.06
N TYR A 356 -4.50 14.91 -8.59
CA TYR A 356 -5.74 15.68 -8.46
C TYR A 356 -6.26 15.66 -7.04
N ARG A 357 -6.76 16.78 -6.55
CA ARG A 357 -7.32 16.92 -5.20
C ARG A 357 -8.54 17.81 -5.25
N ARG A 358 -9.58 17.47 -4.51
CA ARG A 358 -10.78 18.29 -4.37
C ARG A 358 -11.30 18.24 -2.95
N VAL A 359 -11.74 19.39 -2.45
CA VAL A 359 -12.33 19.55 -1.13
C VAL A 359 -13.69 20.22 -1.28
N VAL A 360 -14.69 19.72 -0.56
CA VAL A 360 -16.05 20.26 -0.52
C VAL A 360 -16.27 20.93 0.83
N VAL A 361 -16.69 22.20 0.79
CA VAL A 361 -16.89 23.03 1.98
C VAL A 361 -18.33 23.54 2.01
N ARG A 362 -19.08 23.23 3.06
CA ARG A 362 -20.45 23.73 3.29
C ARG A 362 -20.47 24.62 4.52
N GLN A 363 -20.99 25.84 4.39
CA GLN A 363 -21.06 26.83 5.50
C GLN A 363 -19.71 27.01 6.23
N GLY A 364 -18.61 27.02 5.47
CA GLY A 364 -17.26 27.16 6.01
C GLY A 364 -16.71 25.91 6.70
N ARG A 365 -17.39 24.75 6.66
CA ARG A 365 -16.91 23.47 7.21
C ARG A 365 -16.57 22.49 6.10
N VAL A 366 -15.51 21.71 6.29
CA VAL A 366 -15.15 20.64 5.32
C VAL A 366 -16.15 19.48 5.47
N VAL A 367 -16.81 19.10 4.39
CA VAL A 367 -17.84 18.04 4.39
C VAL A 367 -17.49 16.86 3.49
N GLY A 368 -16.50 17.01 2.62
CA GLY A 368 -15.99 15.92 1.81
C GLY A 368 -14.68 16.26 1.13
N ALA A 369 -13.97 15.23 0.68
CA ALA A 369 -12.71 15.38 -0.05
C ALA A 369 -12.41 14.15 -0.89
N GLN A 370 -11.76 14.36 -2.03
CA GLN A 370 -11.22 13.31 -2.86
C GLN A 370 -9.81 13.66 -3.34
N ALA A 371 -9.00 12.65 -3.61
CA ALA A 371 -7.71 12.82 -4.25
C ALA A 371 -7.30 11.59 -5.06
N VAL A 372 -6.53 11.83 -6.11
CA VAL A 372 -5.84 10.84 -6.93
C VAL A 372 -4.38 11.26 -7.02
N GLY A 373 -3.46 10.44 -6.53
CA GLY A 373 -2.05 10.78 -6.34
C GLY A 373 -1.68 11.08 -4.89
N PRO A 374 -0.40 11.36 -4.60
CA PRO A 374 0.07 11.72 -3.27
C PRO A 374 -0.62 12.97 -2.74
N TRP A 375 -1.02 12.92 -1.47
CA TRP A 375 -1.54 14.08 -0.74
C TRP A 375 -1.06 14.07 0.71
N PRO A 376 -0.05 14.89 1.06
CA PRO A 376 0.52 14.90 2.41
C PRO A 376 -0.51 15.21 3.51
N GLU A 377 -1.46 16.12 3.26
CA GLU A 377 -2.47 16.52 4.24
C GLU A 377 -3.67 15.57 4.35
N MET A 378 -3.68 14.44 3.63
CA MET A 378 -4.85 13.55 3.52
C MET A 378 -5.47 13.18 4.86
N SER A 379 -4.64 12.81 5.86
CA SER A 379 -5.15 12.43 7.18
C SER A 379 -5.73 13.60 7.96
N ARG A 380 -5.17 14.81 7.83
CA ARG A 380 -5.76 16.04 8.41
C ARG A 380 -7.06 16.40 7.74
N VAL A 381 -7.18 16.24 6.42
CA VAL A 381 -8.45 16.46 5.72
C VAL A 381 -9.49 15.44 6.13
N GLN A 382 -9.11 14.18 6.28
CA GLN A 382 -10.00 13.14 6.79
C GLN A 382 -10.54 13.49 8.18
N GLU A 383 -9.67 13.93 9.10
CA GLU A 383 -10.10 14.43 10.41
C GLU A 383 -11.06 15.61 10.22
N ALA A 384 -10.70 16.59 9.38
CA ALA A 384 -11.47 17.82 9.21
C ALA A 384 -12.88 17.54 8.69
N VAL A 385 -13.05 16.52 7.85
CA VAL A 385 -14.36 16.05 7.38
C VAL A 385 -15.13 15.39 8.53
N ARG A 386 -14.48 14.54 9.33
CA ARG A 386 -15.11 13.83 10.45
C ARG A 386 -15.56 14.76 11.57
N SER A 387 -14.76 15.76 11.92
CA SER A 387 -15.08 16.75 12.96
C SER A 387 -15.89 17.95 12.44
N GLY A 388 -16.12 18.03 11.12
CA GLY A 388 -16.74 19.18 10.48
C GLY A 388 -15.94 20.47 10.71
N ARG A 389 -14.60 20.39 10.67
CA ARG A 389 -13.69 21.49 10.97
C ARG A 389 -13.95 22.69 10.06
N ARG A 390 -13.95 23.88 10.66
CA ARG A 390 -14.07 25.14 9.92
C ARG A 390 -12.78 25.46 9.14
N VAL A 391 -12.95 25.92 7.91
CA VAL A 391 -11.90 26.44 7.04
C VAL A 391 -12.23 27.84 6.57
N TRP A 392 -11.24 28.71 6.61
CA TRP A 392 -11.36 30.12 6.26
C TRP A 392 -11.18 30.36 4.75
N PRO A 393 -11.68 31.48 4.20
CA PRO A 393 -11.53 31.81 2.78
C PRO A 393 -10.08 31.78 2.28
N TRP A 394 -9.12 32.23 3.10
CA TRP A 394 -7.69 32.21 2.74
C TRP A 394 -7.13 30.79 2.64
N GLN A 395 -7.62 29.83 3.45
CA GLN A 395 -7.22 28.42 3.35
C GLN A 395 -7.75 27.77 2.08
N ARG A 396 -8.96 28.14 1.67
CA ARG A 396 -9.54 27.70 0.39
C ARG A 396 -8.79 28.28 -0.80
N LEU A 397 -8.39 29.55 -0.74
CA LEU A 397 -7.56 30.18 -1.77
C LEU A 397 -6.17 29.53 -1.84
N ARG A 398 -5.56 29.22 -0.68
CA ARG A 398 -4.31 28.44 -0.61
C ARG A 398 -4.49 27.08 -1.28
N PHE A 399 -5.56 26.35 -0.95
CA PHE A 399 -5.84 25.04 -1.54
C PHE A 399 -6.00 25.13 -3.06
N ALA A 400 -6.73 26.12 -3.57
CA ALA A 400 -6.88 26.32 -5.01
C ALA A 400 -5.54 26.60 -5.73
N ARG A 401 -4.56 27.19 -5.04
CA ARG A 401 -3.25 27.55 -5.62
C ARG A 401 -2.20 26.46 -5.53
N ILE A 402 -2.15 25.72 -4.43
CA ILE A 402 -1.05 24.78 -4.13
C ILE A 402 -1.53 23.41 -3.62
N GLY A 403 -2.83 23.15 -3.60
CA GLY A 403 -3.40 21.86 -3.21
C GLY A 403 -3.28 21.52 -1.73
N GLN A 404 -3.13 22.53 -0.86
CA GLN A 404 -3.01 22.41 0.59
C GLN A 404 -3.92 23.41 1.32
N LEU A 405 -4.60 22.95 2.37
CA LEU A 405 -5.44 23.81 3.23
C LEU A 405 -4.64 24.46 4.35
N TRP A 406 -3.52 23.87 4.76
CA TRP A 406 -2.72 24.33 5.91
C TRP A 406 -1.24 24.50 5.54
N PRO A 407 -0.43 25.18 6.40
CA PRO A 407 1.01 25.35 6.17
C PRO A 407 1.83 24.06 6.34
N ASP A 408 2.94 23.96 5.60
CA ASP A 408 3.82 22.78 5.54
C ASP A 408 4.51 22.40 6.86
N SER A 409 4.60 23.31 7.83
CA SER A 409 5.31 23.08 9.10
C SER A 409 4.75 21.91 9.93
N ASP A 410 3.51 21.49 9.64
CA ASP A 410 2.74 20.57 10.48
C ASP A 410 2.16 19.36 9.71
N ALA A 411 2.39 19.26 8.38
CA ALA A 411 1.70 18.28 7.54
C ALA A 411 2.38 16.91 7.50
N GLY A 412 3.72 16.88 7.57
CA GLY A 412 4.51 15.67 7.36
C GLY A 412 4.94 14.92 8.61
N ASP A 413 4.90 15.56 9.79
CA ASP A 413 5.38 14.98 11.04
C ASP A 413 4.21 14.64 11.96
N LEU A 414 4.05 13.34 12.22
CA LEU A 414 2.90 12.81 12.94
C LEU A 414 2.81 13.32 14.38
N ARG A 415 3.92 13.83 14.95
CA ARG A 415 3.97 14.39 16.31
C ARG A 415 3.13 15.65 16.47
N PHE A 416 2.94 16.41 15.39
CA PHE A 416 2.13 17.65 15.41
C PHE A 416 0.68 17.44 15.00
N TRP A 417 0.27 16.20 14.73
CA TRP A 417 -1.13 15.92 14.45
C TRP A 417 -1.98 16.07 15.72
N PRO A 418 -3.26 16.47 15.62
CA PRO A 418 -4.19 16.42 16.75
C PRO A 418 -4.31 15.02 17.35
N ALA A 419 -4.64 14.90 18.64
CA ALA A 419 -4.84 13.61 19.31
C ALA A 419 -5.98 12.80 18.68
N GLU A 420 -6.99 13.46 18.14
CA GLU A 420 -8.17 12.88 17.50
C GLU A 420 -7.90 12.43 16.06
N ALA A 421 -6.77 12.85 15.47
CA ALA A 421 -6.45 12.55 14.09
C ALA A 421 -6.31 11.04 13.88
N THR A 422 -7.08 10.49 12.92
CA THR A 422 -7.06 9.07 12.59
C THR A 422 -5.74 8.70 11.89
N VAL A 423 -5.00 7.78 12.51
CA VAL A 423 -3.77 7.20 11.96
C VAL A 423 -4.08 5.91 11.19
N CYS A 424 -4.94 5.04 11.75
CA CYS A 424 -5.39 3.82 11.06
C CYS A 424 -6.83 3.96 10.55
N ASN A 425 -7.02 4.04 9.23
CA ASN A 425 -8.36 4.16 8.64
C ASN A 425 -9.23 2.91 8.84
N CYS A 426 -8.62 1.72 8.89
CA CYS A 426 -9.37 0.47 8.98
C CYS A 426 -9.97 0.23 10.36
N THR A 427 -9.23 0.53 11.43
CA THR A 427 -9.66 0.29 12.82
C THR A 427 -10.09 1.56 13.54
N GLY A 428 -9.97 2.72 12.88
CA GLY A 428 -10.32 4.02 13.47
C GLY A 428 -9.30 4.57 14.46
N VAL A 429 -8.17 3.89 14.68
CA VAL A 429 -7.19 4.26 15.72
C VAL A 429 -6.63 5.66 15.49
N THR A 430 -6.70 6.49 16.53
CA THR A 430 -6.23 7.87 16.53
C THR A 430 -4.79 8.00 17.06
N ARG A 431 -4.18 9.15 16.80
CA ARG A 431 -2.85 9.49 17.32
C ARG A 431 -2.79 9.43 18.85
N GLY A 432 -3.80 9.98 19.54
CA GLY A 432 -3.87 9.99 21.00
C GLY A 432 -3.98 8.59 21.60
N GLN A 433 -4.69 7.67 20.93
CA GLN A 433 -4.73 6.26 21.35
C GLN A 433 -3.36 5.58 21.23
N LEU A 434 -2.60 5.89 20.17
CA LEU A 434 -1.24 5.40 19.99
C LEU A 434 -0.29 6.00 21.02
N GLU A 435 -0.40 7.30 21.32
CA GLU A 435 0.37 7.94 22.40
C GLU A 435 0.08 7.30 23.76
N GLY A 436 -1.19 6.99 24.05
CA GLY A 436 -1.57 6.25 25.25
C GLY A 436 -0.89 4.87 25.32
N ALA A 437 -0.83 4.14 24.20
CA ALA A 437 -0.15 2.85 24.12
C ALA A 437 1.38 2.99 24.27
N LEU A 438 1.99 4.01 23.66
CA LEU A 438 3.41 4.35 23.87
C LEU A 438 3.69 4.69 25.34
N GLY A 439 2.76 5.38 26.01
CA GLY A 439 2.82 5.69 27.45
C GLY A 439 2.76 4.44 28.34
N ARG A 440 2.08 3.38 27.88
CA ARG A 440 2.06 2.05 28.52
C ARG A 440 3.28 1.17 28.20
N GLY A 441 4.25 1.68 27.45
CA GLY A 441 5.51 0.98 27.16
C GLY A 441 5.54 0.20 25.85
N CYS A 442 4.55 0.32 24.97
CA CYS A 442 4.65 -0.23 23.62
C CYS A 442 5.78 0.50 22.86
N ARG A 443 6.86 -0.19 22.48
CA ARG A 443 8.02 0.39 21.78
C ARG A 443 8.32 -0.23 20.41
N SER A 444 7.47 -1.14 19.94
CA SER A 444 7.57 -1.74 18.59
C SER A 444 6.26 -1.58 17.82
N VAL A 445 6.35 -1.71 16.50
CA VAL A 445 5.16 -1.71 15.63
C VAL A 445 4.24 -2.85 16.02
N GLU A 446 4.79 -4.02 16.32
CA GLU A 446 4.06 -5.22 16.70
C GLU A 446 3.31 -5.01 18.02
N ALA A 447 3.96 -4.40 19.02
CA ALA A 447 3.33 -4.07 20.30
C ALA A 447 2.19 -3.04 20.12
N LEU A 448 2.41 -2.01 19.31
CA LEU A 448 1.36 -1.03 18.98
C LEU A 448 0.19 -1.68 18.23
N CYS A 449 0.48 -2.59 17.30
CA CYS A 449 -0.54 -3.34 16.56
C CYS A 449 -1.36 -4.23 17.49
N ALA A 450 -0.71 -4.95 18.40
CA ALA A 450 -1.37 -5.84 19.35
C ALA A 450 -2.25 -5.07 20.35
N GLU A 451 -1.75 -3.95 20.86
CA GLU A 451 -2.44 -3.14 21.87
C GLU A 451 -3.61 -2.34 21.28
N THR A 452 -3.40 -1.69 20.14
CA THR A 452 -4.39 -0.74 19.58
C THR A 452 -5.19 -1.32 18.43
N GLY A 453 -4.73 -2.42 17.83
CA GLY A 453 -5.27 -2.95 16.57
C GLY A 453 -4.85 -2.16 15.33
N ALA A 454 -4.16 -1.02 15.44
CA ALA A 454 -3.67 -0.29 14.28
C ALA A 454 -2.76 -1.16 13.41
N GLY A 455 -2.87 -1.10 12.09
CA GLY A 455 -1.97 -1.84 11.18
C GLY A 455 -2.22 -3.35 11.05
N SER A 456 -3.21 -3.89 11.77
CA SER A 456 -3.61 -5.32 11.69
C SER A 456 -4.43 -5.66 10.43
N VAL A 457 -5.14 -4.68 9.86
CA VAL A 457 -6.04 -4.88 8.70
C VAL A 457 -5.29 -4.73 7.38
N CYS A 458 -5.21 -3.53 6.78
CA CYS A 458 -4.52 -3.35 5.50
C CYS A 458 -3.00 -3.14 5.64
N GLY A 459 -2.50 -2.85 6.86
CA GLY A 459 -1.10 -2.53 7.11
C GLY A 459 -0.63 -1.15 6.61
N SER A 460 -1.47 -0.36 5.95
CA SER A 460 -1.05 0.92 5.32
C SER A 460 -0.52 1.96 6.30
N CYS A 461 -0.91 1.88 7.58
CA CYS A 461 -0.44 2.79 8.63
C CYS A 461 0.80 2.26 9.38
N ARG A 462 1.28 1.03 9.10
CA ARG A 462 2.48 0.48 9.77
C ARG A 462 3.72 1.39 9.64
N PRO A 463 3.98 2.08 8.50
CA PRO A 463 5.07 3.05 8.42
C PRO A 463 4.93 4.20 9.44
N LEU A 464 3.69 4.70 9.66
CA LEU A 464 3.42 5.75 10.64
C LEU A 464 3.56 5.24 12.09
N LEU A 465 3.22 3.96 12.34
CA LEU A 465 3.46 3.33 13.64
C LEU A 465 4.96 3.21 13.94
N SER A 466 5.76 2.87 12.91
CA SER A 466 7.22 2.76 13.01
C SER A 466 7.83 4.11 13.40
N GLU A 467 7.42 5.19 12.73
CA GLU A 467 7.82 6.57 13.01
C GLU A 467 7.49 6.95 14.47
N LEU A 468 6.27 6.66 14.94
CA LEU A 468 5.82 6.94 16.31
C LEU A 468 6.58 6.16 17.38
N SER A 469 6.86 4.88 17.13
CA SER A 469 7.58 4.04 18.09
C SER A 469 9.08 4.37 18.18
N GLY A 470 9.60 5.25 17.32
CA GLY A 470 11.03 5.51 17.20
C GLY A 470 11.79 4.31 16.62
N ALA A 471 11.09 3.36 15.98
CA ALA A 471 11.66 2.15 15.36
C ALA A 471 12.39 2.44 14.03
N ASP A 472 12.68 3.71 13.77
CA ASP A 472 13.29 4.26 12.55
C ASP A 472 14.78 3.84 12.37
N ALA A 473 15.25 2.74 12.95
CA ALA A 473 16.52 2.16 12.53
C ALA A 473 16.33 1.56 11.12
N LEU A 474 16.91 2.20 10.10
CA LEU A 474 16.94 1.59 8.77
C LEU A 474 17.66 0.24 8.89
N PRO A 475 17.14 -0.86 8.33
CA PRO A 475 17.81 -2.15 8.47
C PRO A 475 19.21 -2.09 7.86
N ALA A 476 20.15 -2.82 8.47
CA ALA A 476 21.51 -2.90 7.96
C ALA A 476 21.51 -3.43 6.51
N VAL A 477 22.31 -2.82 5.66
CA VAL A 477 22.42 -3.24 4.27
C VAL A 477 23.21 -4.55 4.19
N PRO A 478 22.78 -5.55 3.39
CA PRO A 478 23.60 -6.72 3.12
C PRO A 478 24.99 -6.29 2.57
N GLY A 479 26.08 -6.80 3.15
CA GLY A 479 27.45 -6.42 2.77
C GLY A 479 27.91 -5.05 3.28
N TRP A 480 27.22 -4.42 4.23
CA TRP A 480 27.57 -3.08 4.74
C TRP A 480 29.04 -2.96 5.22
N ARG A 481 29.61 -3.99 5.84
CA ARG A 481 31.02 -3.99 6.29
C ARG A 481 32.00 -3.85 5.13
N ALA A 482 31.75 -4.58 4.04
CA ALA A 482 32.56 -4.51 2.83
C ALA A 482 32.41 -3.12 2.18
N LEU A 483 31.19 -2.60 2.10
CA LEU A 483 30.93 -1.26 1.57
C LEU A 483 31.61 -0.17 2.41
N ALA A 484 31.60 -0.30 3.74
CA ALA A 484 32.29 0.61 4.65
C ALA A 484 33.81 0.57 4.44
N GLY A 485 34.40 -0.63 4.35
CA GLY A 485 35.84 -0.80 4.12
C GLY A 485 36.28 -0.23 2.77
N VAL A 486 35.53 -0.52 1.71
CA VAL A 486 35.80 0.02 0.36
C VAL A 486 35.62 1.53 0.32
N GLY A 487 34.57 2.07 0.95
CA GLY A 487 34.37 3.51 1.07
C GLY A 487 35.52 4.20 1.83
N ALA A 488 35.97 3.63 2.95
CA ALA A 488 37.10 4.16 3.70
C ALA A 488 38.40 4.13 2.87
N ALA A 489 38.67 3.05 2.13
CA ALA A 489 39.82 2.95 1.25
C ALA A 489 39.77 4.00 0.11
N ALA A 490 38.62 4.15 -0.55
CA ALA A 490 38.42 5.16 -1.58
C ALA A 490 38.62 6.59 -1.03
N LEU A 491 38.15 6.87 0.19
CA LEU A 491 38.36 8.16 0.86
C LEU A 491 39.84 8.43 1.10
N MET A 492 40.57 7.46 1.66
CA MET A 492 42.01 7.60 1.94
C MET A 492 42.80 7.85 0.65
N LEU A 493 42.50 7.12 -0.43
CA LEU A 493 43.16 7.29 -1.72
C LEU A 493 42.83 8.65 -2.36
N ALA A 494 41.56 9.09 -2.29
CA ALA A 494 41.16 10.40 -2.79
C ALA A 494 41.82 11.54 -2.00
N LEU A 495 41.87 11.44 -0.67
CA LEU A 495 42.61 12.39 0.17
C LEU A 495 44.10 12.37 -0.13
N ALA A 496 44.70 11.19 -0.34
CA ALA A 496 46.10 11.09 -0.72
C ALA A 496 46.38 11.79 -2.06
N TYR A 497 45.49 11.62 -3.04
CA TYR A 497 45.57 12.32 -4.33
C TYR A 497 45.43 13.84 -4.18
N LEU A 498 44.57 14.33 -3.28
CA LEU A 498 44.40 15.77 -3.02
C LEU A 498 45.62 16.39 -2.32
N LEU A 499 46.26 15.64 -1.41
CA LEU A 499 47.25 16.17 -0.46
C LEU A 499 48.70 15.91 -0.88
N PHE A 500 48.96 14.88 -1.68
CA PHE A 500 50.31 14.48 -2.05
C PHE A 500 50.50 14.48 -3.56
N ALA A 501 51.48 15.25 -4.03
CA ALA A 501 52.02 15.15 -5.38
C ALA A 501 53.45 14.64 -5.27
N ILE A 502 53.76 13.54 -5.97
CA ILE A 502 55.10 12.96 -5.96
C ILE A 502 56.00 13.87 -6.83
N PRO A 503 57.08 14.45 -6.27
CA PRO A 503 57.98 15.31 -7.03
C PRO A 503 58.73 14.52 -8.10
N PHE A 504 59.18 15.20 -9.15
CA PHE A 504 60.15 14.59 -10.07
C PHE A 504 61.51 14.47 -9.36
N PRO A 505 62.25 13.36 -9.56
CA PRO A 505 63.59 13.26 -9.01
C PRO A 505 64.54 14.24 -9.72
N ASP A 506 65.14 15.14 -8.94
CA ASP A 506 66.05 16.19 -9.45
C ASP A 506 67.47 15.67 -9.74
N THR A 507 67.80 14.42 -9.36
CA THR A 507 69.13 13.82 -9.56
C THR A 507 69.06 12.38 -10.07
N ALA A 508 70.01 11.99 -10.92
CA ALA A 508 70.05 10.70 -11.60
C ALA A 508 70.52 9.51 -10.72
N GLU A 509 70.81 9.74 -9.42
CA GLU A 509 71.48 8.77 -8.54
C GLU A 509 70.54 7.95 -7.62
N LEU A 510 69.22 8.11 -7.74
CA LEU A 510 68.29 7.32 -6.93
C LEU A 510 68.16 5.88 -7.46
N ALA A 511 68.52 4.90 -6.62
CA ALA A 511 68.41 3.48 -6.93
C ALA A 511 66.95 3.01 -7.15
N TRP A 512 65.96 3.73 -6.62
CA TRP A 512 64.53 3.45 -6.83
C TRP A 512 63.88 4.57 -7.64
N ARG A 513 63.53 4.27 -8.90
CA ARG A 513 63.00 5.24 -9.87
C ARG A 513 61.49 5.11 -10.08
N TRP A 514 60.69 5.69 -9.18
CA TRP A 514 59.22 5.74 -9.32
C TRP A 514 58.77 6.53 -10.56
N ASP A 515 59.61 7.44 -11.06
CA ASP A 515 59.38 8.26 -12.25
C ASP A 515 59.33 7.45 -13.56
N VAL A 516 59.81 6.20 -13.55
CA VAL A 516 59.73 5.29 -14.71
C VAL A 516 58.29 5.13 -15.17
N ILE A 517 57.32 5.11 -14.26
CA ILE A 517 55.90 4.98 -14.60
C ILE A 517 55.39 6.16 -15.46
N TRP A 518 55.99 7.34 -15.31
CA TRP A 518 55.59 8.56 -16.03
C TRP A 518 56.46 8.87 -17.25
N ARG A 519 57.68 8.31 -17.30
CA ARG A 519 58.67 8.55 -18.36
C ARG A 519 58.72 7.43 -19.40
N ASP A 520 58.58 6.19 -18.97
CA ASP A 520 58.57 5.03 -19.85
C ASP A 520 57.23 4.96 -20.60
N SER A 521 57.30 4.86 -21.93
CA SER A 521 56.12 4.89 -22.78
C SER A 521 55.20 3.69 -22.54
N VAL A 522 55.75 2.53 -22.17
CA VAL A 522 54.98 1.31 -21.94
C VAL A 522 54.20 1.44 -20.63
N TRP A 523 54.84 1.85 -19.54
CA TRP A 523 54.17 2.00 -18.24
C TRP A 523 53.16 3.14 -18.21
N LYS A 524 53.45 4.24 -18.92
CA LYS A 524 52.50 5.36 -19.07
C LYS A 524 51.25 4.94 -19.85
N GLN A 525 51.42 4.17 -20.93
CA GLN A 525 50.28 3.62 -21.69
C GLN A 525 49.51 2.58 -20.87
N ALA A 526 50.20 1.67 -20.19
CA ALA A 526 49.56 0.63 -19.37
C ALA A 526 48.70 1.24 -18.26
N SER A 527 49.22 2.23 -17.53
CA SER A 527 48.46 2.94 -16.49
C SER A 527 47.30 3.76 -17.08
N GLY A 528 47.48 4.40 -18.24
CA GLY A 528 46.42 5.13 -18.95
C GLY A 528 45.27 4.23 -19.43
N TYR A 529 45.58 3.10 -20.08
CA TYR A 529 44.57 2.12 -20.49
C TYR A 529 43.86 1.46 -19.31
N THR A 530 44.57 1.26 -18.19
CA THR A 530 43.95 0.74 -16.97
C THR A 530 42.93 1.75 -16.40
N ALA A 531 43.26 3.04 -16.37
CA ALA A 531 42.33 4.09 -15.94
C ALA A 531 41.12 4.18 -16.88
N LEU A 532 41.34 4.12 -18.19
CA LEU A 532 40.28 4.10 -19.21
C LEU A 532 39.36 2.89 -19.04
N GLY A 533 39.93 1.70 -18.84
CA GLY A 533 39.18 0.46 -18.60
C GLY A 533 38.33 0.54 -17.34
N ALA A 534 38.88 1.05 -16.24
CA ALA A 534 38.12 1.25 -15.00
C ALA A 534 36.95 2.23 -15.20
N MET A 535 37.17 3.35 -15.89
CA MET A 535 36.12 4.32 -16.20
C MET A 535 35.02 3.74 -17.11
N ALA A 536 35.40 2.95 -18.12
CA ALA A 536 34.44 2.28 -19.01
C ALA A 536 33.59 1.26 -18.26
N LEU A 537 34.19 0.46 -17.37
CA LEU A 537 33.46 -0.49 -16.51
C LEU A 537 32.50 0.24 -15.57
N LEU A 538 32.92 1.35 -14.96
CA LEU A 538 32.06 2.19 -14.12
C LEU A 538 30.87 2.77 -14.91
N ALA A 539 31.06 3.16 -16.17
CA ALA A 539 29.99 3.65 -17.04
C ALA A 539 28.98 2.54 -17.40
N VAL A 540 29.47 1.33 -17.74
CA VAL A 540 28.61 0.15 -17.99
C VAL A 540 27.81 -0.21 -16.74
N ILE A 541 28.39 -0.03 -15.56
CA ILE A 541 27.72 -0.28 -14.28
C ILE A 541 26.49 0.63 -14.08
N GLY A 542 26.53 1.86 -14.59
CA GLY A 542 25.39 2.78 -14.57
C GLY A 542 24.19 2.30 -15.41
N LEU A 543 24.41 1.38 -16.37
CA LEU A 543 23.38 0.88 -17.28
C LEU A 543 22.57 -0.29 -16.72
N ARG A 544 22.86 -0.79 -15.51
CA ARG A 544 22.14 -1.92 -14.87
C ARG A 544 20.62 -1.78 -14.92
N LYS A 545 20.08 -0.58 -14.66
CA LYS A 545 18.62 -0.34 -14.66
C LYS A 545 17.99 -0.52 -16.05
N ARG A 546 18.77 -0.42 -17.12
CA ARG A 546 18.31 -0.51 -18.52
C ARG A 546 18.55 -1.88 -19.15
N TRP A 547 19.34 -2.76 -18.51
CA TRP A 547 19.68 -4.09 -19.07
C TRP A 547 19.42 -5.25 -18.08
N PRO A 548 18.30 -5.98 -18.23
CA PRO A 548 17.89 -7.02 -17.27
C PRO A 548 18.87 -8.18 -17.09
N ARG A 549 19.64 -8.53 -18.14
CA ARG A 549 20.65 -9.60 -18.08
C ARG A 549 21.81 -9.26 -17.14
N LEU A 550 22.26 -8.01 -17.14
CA LEU A 550 23.29 -7.51 -16.20
C LEU A 550 22.76 -7.49 -14.76
N ALA A 551 21.48 -7.19 -14.57
CA ALA A 551 20.85 -7.20 -13.25
C ALA A 551 20.70 -8.62 -12.64
N ALA A 552 20.79 -9.68 -13.45
CA ALA A 552 20.71 -11.08 -13.01
C ALA A 552 22.05 -11.67 -12.54
N LEU A 553 23.19 -11.04 -12.88
CA LEU A 553 24.52 -11.54 -12.52
C LEU A 553 24.82 -11.39 -11.03
N TRP A 554 24.39 -10.29 -10.41
CA TRP A 554 24.57 -10.00 -8.99
C TRP A 554 23.35 -9.31 -8.38
N ASP A 555 23.14 -9.57 -7.09
CA ASP A 555 22.18 -8.80 -6.30
C ASP A 555 22.62 -7.33 -6.16
N PHE A 556 21.69 -6.48 -5.73
CA PHE A 556 21.96 -5.04 -5.62
C PHE A 556 23.00 -4.69 -4.53
N ALA A 557 23.24 -5.60 -3.59
CA ALA A 557 24.22 -5.41 -2.53
C ALA A 557 25.65 -5.63 -3.03
N GLY A 558 25.92 -6.77 -3.66
CA GLY A 558 27.20 -7.06 -4.31
C GLY A 558 27.56 -6.02 -5.37
N TRP A 559 26.55 -5.56 -6.11
CA TRP A 559 26.73 -4.51 -7.12
C TRP A 559 27.32 -3.21 -6.58
N ARG A 560 26.85 -2.76 -5.41
CA ARG A 560 27.35 -1.52 -4.78
C ARG A 560 28.78 -1.66 -4.28
N VAL A 561 29.13 -2.83 -3.76
CA VAL A 561 30.51 -3.11 -3.33
C VAL A 561 31.45 -3.09 -4.54
N VAL A 562 31.09 -3.75 -5.64
CA VAL A 562 31.90 -3.77 -6.87
C VAL A 562 32.06 -2.36 -7.45
N HIS A 563 31.00 -1.56 -7.50
CA HIS A 563 31.09 -0.16 -7.94
C HIS A 563 32.07 0.65 -7.06
N GLY A 564 32.01 0.47 -5.74
CA GLY A 564 32.96 1.10 -4.82
C GLY A 564 34.41 0.65 -5.04
N VAL A 565 34.63 -0.65 -5.28
CA VAL A 565 35.97 -1.21 -5.53
C VAL A 565 36.55 -0.63 -6.82
N LEU A 566 35.75 -0.53 -7.88
CA LEU A 566 36.18 0.07 -9.14
C LEU A 566 36.47 1.57 -8.99
N GLY A 567 35.70 2.28 -8.17
CA GLY A 567 35.98 3.67 -7.82
C GLY A 567 37.30 3.84 -7.06
N ALA A 568 37.56 2.96 -6.07
CA ALA A 568 38.83 2.93 -5.33
C ALA A 568 40.02 2.58 -6.24
N LEU A 569 39.83 1.61 -7.14
CA LEU A 569 40.83 1.23 -8.14
C LEU A 569 41.14 2.40 -9.08
N LEU A 570 40.11 3.11 -9.56
CA LEU A 570 40.28 4.26 -10.45
C LEU A 570 41.14 5.34 -9.80
N VAL A 571 40.86 5.74 -8.55
CA VAL A 571 41.67 6.77 -7.87
C VAL A 571 43.09 6.30 -7.59
N ALA A 572 43.30 5.01 -7.26
CA ALA A 572 44.63 4.44 -7.09
C ALA A 572 45.43 4.47 -8.41
N VAL A 573 44.81 4.08 -9.52
CA VAL A 573 45.43 4.12 -10.85
C VAL A 573 45.67 5.55 -11.30
N MET A 574 44.78 6.50 -11.01
CA MET A 574 45.01 7.92 -11.27
C MET A 574 46.21 8.47 -10.48
N LEU A 575 46.34 8.10 -9.20
CA LEU A 575 47.49 8.46 -8.37
C LEU A 575 48.78 7.89 -8.98
N LEU A 576 48.75 6.64 -9.44
CA LEU A 576 49.88 5.99 -10.11
C LEU A 576 50.21 6.64 -11.46
N HIS A 577 49.20 6.97 -12.26
CA HIS A 577 49.33 7.49 -13.62
C HIS A 577 49.83 8.94 -13.65
N THR A 578 49.44 9.76 -12.68
CA THR A 578 49.75 11.19 -12.63
C THR A 578 50.77 11.57 -11.55
N GLY A 579 51.01 10.69 -10.59
CA GLY A 579 51.76 10.99 -9.37
C GLY A 579 51.05 11.96 -8.44
N GLY A 580 49.70 12.00 -8.46
CA GLY A 580 48.90 12.94 -7.67
C GLY A 580 48.83 14.35 -8.24
N ARG A 581 49.22 14.52 -9.51
CA ARG A 581 49.19 15.82 -10.19
C ARG A 581 47.89 15.96 -10.98
N PHE A 582 47.22 17.09 -10.81
CA PHE A 582 45.97 17.38 -11.52
C PHE A 582 46.19 17.71 -13.00
N GLY A 583 47.41 18.03 -13.42
CA GLY A 583 47.70 18.54 -14.76
C GLY A 583 47.23 19.98 -14.95
N ASP A 584 47.21 20.41 -16.22
CA ASP A 584 46.91 21.78 -16.62
C ASP A 584 45.65 21.86 -17.48
N GLN A 585 44.98 23.03 -17.43
CA GLN A 585 43.80 23.35 -18.24
C GLN A 585 42.71 22.26 -18.13
N LEU A 586 42.33 21.62 -19.24
CA LEU A 586 41.28 20.61 -19.29
C LEU A 586 41.64 19.32 -18.52
N ASP A 587 42.93 18.98 -18.42
CA ASP A 587 43.38 17.82 -17.64
C ASP A 587 43.16 18.06 -16.14
N ARG A 588 43.30 19.33 -15.71
CA ARG A 588 42.97 19.77 -14.34
C ARG A 588 41.48 19.64 -14.05
N VAL A 589 40.63 20.10 -14.98
CA VAL A 589 39.17 19.99 -14.84
C VAL A 589 38.75 18.52 -14.79
N MET A 590 39.31 17.67 -15.65
CA MET A 590 39.07 16.23 -15.66
C MET A 590 39.41 15.59 -14.30
N SER A 591 40.62 15.87 -13.78
CA SER A 591 41.09 15.31 -12.52
C SER A 591 40.24 15.78 -11.33
N VAL A 592 39.86 17.06 -11.29
CA VAL A 592 38.98 17.61 -10.24
C VAL A 592 37.60 16.95 -10.29
N MET A 593 36.99 16.82 -11.46
CA MET A 593 35.68 16.19 -11.62
C MET A 593 35.72 14.71 -11.23
N ALA A 594 36.79 13.98 -11.57
CA ALA A 594 36.95 12.58 -11.24
C ALA A 594 37.08 12.37 -9.73
N VAL A 595 37.92 13.16 -9.05
CA VAL A 595 38.07 13.11 -7.60
C VAL A 595 36.79 13.52 -6.88
N ALA A 596 36.08 14.55 -7.36
CA ALA A 596 34.81 14.97 -6.79
C ALA A 596 33.70 13.90 -6.94
N ALA A 597 33.67 13.19 -8.06
CA ALA A 597 32.78 12.04 -8.27
C ALA A 597 33.09 10.89 -7.29
N ILE A 598 34.38 10.59 -7.07
CA ILE A 598 34.82 9.55 -6.14
C ILE A 598 34.48 9.93 -4.69
N LEU A 599 34.72 11.18 -4.28
CA LEU A 599 34.41 11.67 -2.93
C LEU A 599 32.90 11.64 -2.65
N SER A 600 32.09 12.14 -3.56
CA SER A 600 30.63 12.11 -3.42
C SER A 600 30.07 10.68 -3.39
N GLY A 601 30.60 9.78 -4.23
CA GLY A 601 30.26 8.35 -4.19
C GLY A 601 30.67 7.67 -2.88
N THR A 602 31.81 8.08 -2.31
CA THR A 602 32.31 7.58 -1.03
C THR A 602 31.44 8.03 0.15
N VAL A 603 30.99 9.28 0.16
CA VAL A 603 30.03 9.79 1.15
C VAL A 603 28.75 8.97 1.11
N ILE A 604 28.23 8.66 -0.09
CA ILE A 604 27.04 7.80 -0.24
C ILE A 604 27.33 6.41 0.34
N ALA A 605 28.46 5.78 -0.01
CA ALA A 605 28.81 4.44 0.46
C ALA A 605 28.92 4.37 1.99
N LEU A 606 29.58 5.34 2.63
CA LEU A 606 29.76 5.39 4.08
C LEU A 606 28.43 5.60 4.81
N VAL A 607 27.59 6.54 4.35
CA VAL A 607 26.26 6.79 4.94
C VAL A 607 25.34 5.58 4.79
N VAL A 608 25.32 4.94 3.61
CA VAL A 608 24.54 3.72 3.36
C VAL A 608 25.02 2.56 4.23
N SER A 609 26.34 2.43 4.47
CA SER A 609 26.90 1.36 5.29
C SER A 609 26.61 1.49 6.79
N ARG A 610 26.30 2.71 7.25
CA ARG A 610 25.97 3.05 8.65
C ARG A 610 24.50 3.42 8.82
N GLN A 611 23.63 3.14 7.85
CA GLN A 611 22.26 3.64 7.87
C GLN A 611 21.44 3.13 9.06
N GLN A 612 21.80 1.98 9.62
CA GLN A 612 21.21 1.43 10.84
C GLN A 612 21.55 2.20 12.11
N ASP A 613 22.67 2.92 12.10
CA ASP A 613 23.20 3.68 13.24
C ASP A 613 22.85 5.18 13.13
N LEU A 614 22.20 5.59 12.04
CA LEU A 614 21.95 6.99 11.70
C LEU A 614 20.46 7.30 11.60
N ALA A 615 20.09 8.52 11.99
CA ALA A 615 18.71 8.99 11.87
C ALA A 615 18.25 8.98 10.39
N PRO A 616 17.08 8.41 10.04
CA PRO A 616 16.66 8.26 8.64
C PRO A 616 16.49 9.58 7.90
N ALA A 617 16.08 10.64 8.60
CA ALA A 617 15.99 11.99 8.03
C ALA A 617 17.37 12.50 7.57
N LEU A 618 18.42 12.22 8.35
CA LEU A 618 19.80 12.55 8.00
C LEU A 618 20.25 11.70 6.80
N VAL A 619 20.01 10.38 6.84
CA VAL A 619 20.36 9.46 5.74
C VAL A 619 19.74 9.92 4.43
N ARG A 620 18.42 10.19 4.40
CA ARG A 620 17.70 10.66 3.21
C ARG A 620 18.23 11.99 2.69
N ARG A 621 18.50 12.95 3.59
CA ARG A 621 19.01 14.28 3.23
C ARG A 621 20.39 14.18 2.58
N VAL A 622 21.32 13.46 3.22
CA VAL A 622 22.71 13.32 2.75
C VAL A 622 22.77 12.50 1.47
N GLN A 623 21.99 11.42 1.35
CA GLN A 623 21.92 10.65 0.11
C GLN A 623 21.41 11.50 -1.05
N ARG A 624 20.37 12.32 -0.84
CA ARG A 624 19.81 13.18 -1.90
C ARG A 624 20.85 14.20 -2.39
N SER A 625 21.51 14.92 -1.48
CA SER A 625 22.51 15.93 -1.86
C SER A 625 23.75 15.30 -2.50
N ALA A 626 24.30 14.23 -1.90
CA ALA A 626 25.49 13.57 -2.39
C ALA A 626 25.26 12.90 -3.76
N THR A 627 24.06 12.33 -4.00
CA THR A 627 23.72 11.75 -5.31
C THR A 627 23.66 12.82 -6.40
N TRP A 628 23.10 14.00 -6.09
CA TRP A 628 23.06 15.11 -7.04
C TRP A 628 24.47 15.60 -7.39
N VAL A 629 25.34 15.78 -6.38
CA VAL A 629 26.75 16.13 -6.61
C VAL A 629 27.44 15.07 -7.46
N HIS A 630 27.24 13.78 -7.14
CA HIS A 630 27.84 12.67 -7.86
C HIS A 630 27.47 12.67 -9.35
N ILE A 631 26.18 12.86 -9.66
CA ILE A 631 25.70 12.95 -11.05
C ILE A 631 26.31 14.17 -11.77
N LEU A 632 26.30 15.34 -11.11
CA LEU A 632 26.83 16.58 -11.68
C LEU A 632 28.32 16.47 -12.02
N THR A 633 29.10 15.82 -11.15
CA THR A 633 30.55 15.61 -11.36
C THR A 633 30.86 14.53 -12.39
N LEU A 634 29.97 13.55 -12.58
CA LEU A 634 30.14 12.48 -13.56
C LEU A 634 29.88 12.95 -14.99
N TRP A 635 28.91 13.85 -15.18
CA TRP A 635 28.42 14.22 -16.51
C TRP A 635 29.49 14.81 -17.46
N PRO A 636 30.44 15.65 -17.01
CA PRO A 636 31.50 16.19 -17.88
C PRO A 636 32.60 15.18 -18.23
N LEU A 637 32.78 14.11 -17.43
CA LEU A 637 33.93 13.22 -17.53
C LEU A 637 34.09 12.53 -18.90
N PRO A 638 33.03 12.03 -19.56
CA PRO A 638 33.17 11.40 -20.89
C PRO A 638 33.74 12.36 -21.95
N VAL A 639 33.31 13.62 -21.93
CA VAL A 639 33.76 14.64 -22.87
C VAL A 639 35.22 15.02 -22.58
N LEU A 640 35.54 15.28 -21.30
CA LEU A 640 36.89 15.63 -20.87
C LEU A 640 37.89 14.52 -21.17
N LEU A 641 37.50 13.26 -20.90
CA LEU A 641 38.31 12.08 -21.22
C LEU A 641 38.50 11.91 -22.73
N GLY A 642 37.46 12.12 -23.54
CA GLY A 642 37.55 12.08 -24.99
C GLY A 642 38.54 13.10 -25.55
N VAL A 643 38.50 14.34 -25.03
CA VAL A 643 39.45 15.39 -25.40
C VAL A 643 40.87 15.04 -24.96
N HIS A 644 41.04 14.49 -23.75
CA HIS A 644 42.35 14.05 -23.25
C HIS A 644 42.97 12.96 -24.13
N ILE A 645 42.19 11.95 -24.53
CA ILE A 645 42.65 10.88 -25.42
C ILE A 645 43.05 11.45 -26.78
N LEU A 646 42.19 12.31 -27.37
CA LEU A 646 42.49 12.95 -28.66
C LEU A 646 43.77 13.78 -28.59
N LYS A 647 43.94 14.59 -27.54
CA LYS A 647 45.14 15.39 -27.29
C LYS A 647 46.41 14.54 -27.15
N THR A 648 46.31 13.34 -26.57
CA THR A 648 47.50 12.53 -26.23
C THR A 648 47.95 11.59 -27.35
N TYR A 649 47.03 11.19 -28.24
CA TYR A 649 47.31 10.23 -29.30
C TYR A 649 47.29 10.82 -30.72
N TYR A 650 46.67 11.97 -30.92
CA TYR A 650 46.56 12.61 -32.24
C TYR A 650 47.47 13.82 -32.40
N PHE A 651 47.74 14.52 -31.29
CA PHE A 651 48.70 15.63 -31.20
C PHE A 651 49.87 15.21 -30.32
#